data_AF-A0A1T5I9K2-F1
#
_entry.id   AF-A0A1T5I9K2-F1
#
_cell.length_a   1.000
_cell.length_b   1.000
_cell.length_c   1.000
_cell.angle_alpha   90.00
_cell.angle_beta   90.00
_cell.angle_gamma   90.00
#
_symmetry.space_group_name_H-M   'P 1'
#
loop_
_entity.id
_entity.type
_entity.pdbx_description
1 polymer ?
#
loop_
_entity_poly.entity_id
_entity_poly.type
_entity_poly.pdbx_seq_one_letter_code
_entity_poly.pdbx_strand_id
1 'polypeptide(L)'
;MHSLFISLLLILGSWTLSKEGSLQEYPATVPSTVAGVLMDNGVKVDDKSIFDDAWVYTCNFDLTSKDLAKFHRLRFDGLNYRADVYLNSTCLASADTTYGVFCVREFDVTKLLKKHNVLKVRLTRAHSGDLNIGFVDWNPRPADESMGIVRDVTLYETGSVAVTDLFVKPELNLDTDESADLEVRVTLRNMSRKPVNGEVRGRWAGGEFMFPVSLAASETKEVVLTPKECKNLHTAKPSIWWTRDLGKPYLYTMQASFVAGKETTDSREVKFGIRKIESRIDSHGHRVFLLNGKKILIKGAGWTDNVNLRDTHESLDAQMEHVLNMGLNTIRFENIWGKDQYIYDLCDQNGVMALVGWSCQWEWENYCGLPETDKYGCINDETTMKLAARYFRDQVKWLRNHPSVIGWMTGSDRIPNPELETEYLRIYSELDYRPYINSAKAMTSKISGKSGTKMEGPYEYVGPDYWYYDTEAGGAFGFNTETGVGANWPQIETIRTMIPESELWPLGPAYSKYCTTSSSAMNSTKMLENVVNAQYGEADGIEDFTRKAHAADYDATRAMFEAFRVNLPNTTGIVQWMLNSACPSLYWQLYDNNLTPTASYYGVKKACAPIQLIFNYKDYKVYAVNESSKDKDIKAYIKVYDAQSNLLVDTSDHVGTERRHPKAAFDLDSLRGRDIFVALRIRDGQDNFYCIPAKMTTYKFNKTNWYVTPAEEYADMHFVSDMPRAAVSYKVVESVDNLGKLWTVTLTNDSDYISYQNVLKLVRPDGSLLEPAIWSDNFVAVLPHSEKTVTCRCDRKENARVAMTGWNTDITLIPDDNTRDKSKYAEHVYGDGDKYVASARYDVPVIKEPKGKKVKNVIMMIGDGMGLEQISCAWVANGGHLYLDNFPVVGLSRTYATDKLITDSSAGGSALATGVKTRYGFIAVDEDGLPVKSILADAHERGLRTGVSVVCRIGDATPAAFCNHSISRYDEEGLAAQYLDCGADFLIGGGIKFFKDRSDGRDIVEEMKAKGYNFVDTREELAASEKLPILGLFADTEMAPALDRGPILEESAVKALELLDNDKGFFLMIEGSSIDDHCHHNQVGYAMEELFDFDKTIGKVLEWAAKDGETLVIVTADHATGGLTLLGGSLEKGEIKVNFSTSGHNGIMVPVYAFGPHSEDFSGTMENAEVANRIKAIFK
;
A
#
# COMPACT_ATOMS: atom_id res chain seq x y z
N MET A 1 1.90 8.75 18.77
CA MET A 1 2.19 9.02 20.19
C MET A 1 3.09 7.90 20.73
N HIS A 2 4.28 8.21 21.22
CA HIS A 2 5.16 7.25 21.90
C HIS A 2 5.34 7.73 23.33
N SER A 3 4.68 7.08 24.28
CA SER A 3 4.89 7.34 25.72
C SER A 3 4.35 6.17 26.55
N LEU A 4 5.22 5.18 26.77
CA LEU A 4 5.42 4.43 28.03
C LEU A 4 6.40 3.27 27.75
N PHE A 5 7.58 3.57 27.20
CA PHE A 5 8.67 2.60 27.13
C PHE A 5 9.74 2.94 28.16
N ILE A 6 10.23 1.93 28.86
CA ILE A 6 11.60 1.98 29.37
C ILE A 6 12.48 2.01 28.12
N SER A 7 13.27 3.07 28.00
CA SER A 7 13.82 3.60 26.76
C SER A 7 14.67 2.61 25.97
N LEU A 8 14.19 2.19 24.81
CA LEU A 8 15.07 1.73 23.73
C LEU A 8 15.86 2.95 23.23
N LEU A 9 17.19 2.86 23.23
CA LEU A 9 18.03 3.79 22.48
C LEU A 9 18.51 3.04 21.23
N LEU A 10 17.83 3.24 20.10
CA LEU A 10 18.52 3.00 18.81
C LEU A 10 19.80 3.84 18.85
N ILE A 11 20.93 3.25 18.48
CA ILE A 11 22.18 4.01 18.45
C ILE A 11 22.14 4.91 17.21
N LEU A 12 21.37 6.00 17.33
CA LEU A 12 21.15 7.06 16.34
C LEU A 12 22.30 8.07 16.33
N GLY A 13 23.52 7.64 16.66
CA GLY A 13 24.68 8.50 16.51
C GLY A 13 25.00 8.70 15.03
N SER A 14 25.63 9.82 14.70
CA SER A 14 26.19 10.05 13.36
C SER A 14 27.30 9.04 13.12
N TRP A 15 26.99 7.96 12.40
CA TRP A 15 27.98 6.96 12.00
C TRP A 15 28.93 7.56 10.96
N THR A 16 30.21 7.24 11.09
CA THR A 16 31.20 7.47 10.05
C THR A 16 31.80 6.15 9.60
N LEU A 17 32.19 6.08 8.35
CA LEU A 17 32.85 4.95 7.72
C LEU A 17 34.22 5.39 7.23
N SER A 18 35.26 4.63 7.52
CA SER A 18 36.58 4.85 6.94
C SER A 18 37.25 3.54 6.58
N LYS A 19 38.08 3.59 5.54
CA LYS A 19 38.99 2.51 5.21
C LYS A 19 40.07 2.44 6.28
N GLU A 20 40.42 1.24 6.73
CA GLU A 20 41.44 1.07 7.77
C GLU A 20 42.75 1.76 7.39
N GLY A 21 43.30 2.56 8.31
CA GLY A 21 44.52 3.34 8.10
C GLY A 21 44.34 4.63 7.30
N SER A 22 43.15 4.92 6.77
CA SER A 22 42.84 6.19 6.09
C SER A 22 42.40 7.27 7.07
N LEU A 23 42.70 8.54 6.74
CA LEU A 23 42.14 9.72 7.42
C LEU A 23 40.81 10.19 6.79
N GLN A 24 40.44 9.65 5.64
CA GLN A 24 39.18 9.98 4.97
C GLN A 24 38.01 9.26 5.65
N GLU A 25 37.02 10.02 6.09
CA GLU A 25 35.79 9.52 6.66
C GLU A 25 34.59 9.90 5.79
N TYR A 26 33.63 9.00 5.69
CA TYR A 26 32.36 9.19 4.99
C TYR A 26 31.23 9.16 6.02
N PRO A 27 30.28 10.11 6.00
CA PRO A 27 29.00 9.95 6.68
C PRO A 27 28.36 8.63 6.26
N ALA A 28 27.95 7.81 7.24
CA ALA A 28 27.47 6.47 7.00
C ALA A 28 26.02 6.30 7.42
N THR A 29 25.20 5.78 6.52
CA THR A 29 23.88 5.23 6.83
C THR A 29 24.05 3.84 7.40
N VAL A 30 23.42 3.55 8.53
CA VAL A 30 23.35 2.20 9.12
C VAL A 30 21.86 1.93 9.42
N PRO A 31 21.25 0.87 8.84
CA PRO A 31 21.91 -0.23 8.12
C PRO A 31 22.22 0.07 6.63
N SER A 32 23.38 -0.39 6.16
CA SER A 32 23.82 -0.36 4.74
C SER A 32 25.06 -1.23 4.52
N THR A 33 25.31 -1.62 3.27
CA THR A 33 26.64 -2.14 2.87
C THR A 33 27.67 -1.00 2.76
N VAL A 34 28.96 -1.34 2.75
CA VAL A 34 30.06 -0.39 2.52
C VAL A 34 29.94 0.22 1.14
N ALA A 35 29.67 -0.58 0.11
CA ALA A 35 29.41 -0.07 -1.24
C ALA A 35 28.22 0.90 -1.27
N GLY A 36 27.12 0.57 -0.57
CA GLY A 36 25.96 1.45 -0.44
C GLY A 36 26.32 2.82 0.16
N VAL A 37 27.07 2.83 1.28
CA VAL A 37 27.53 4.08 1.91
C VAL A 37 28.44 4.89 0.99
N LEU A 38 29.38 4.24 0.30
CA LEU A 38 30.27 4.91 -0.64
C LEU A 38 29.50 5.55 -1.81
N MET A 39 28.51 4.83 -2.36
CA MET A 39 27.65 5.34 -3.43
C MET A 39 26.79 6.53 -2.98
N ASP A 40 26.24 6.49 -1.77
CA ASP A 40 25.49 7.62 -1.19
C ASP A 40 26.37 8.87 -1.04
N ASN A 41 27.68 8.67 -0.91
CA ASN A 41 28.70 9.74 -0.86
C ASN A 41 29.31 10.07 -2.24
N GLY A 42 28.72 9.59 -3.34
CA GLY A 42 29.16 9.88 -4.71
C GLY A 42 30.44 9.17 -5.16
N VAL A 43 30.90 8.16 -4.41
CA VAL A 43 32.05 7.34 -4.78
C VAL A 43 31.61 6.23 -5.73
N LYS A 44 32.29 6.09 -6.86
CA LYS A 44 32.09 4.97 -7.78
C LYS A 44 32.71 3.70 -7.21
N VAL A 45 31.99 2.58 -7.30
CA VAL A 45 32.36 1.29 -6.69
C VAL A 45 32.71 0.21 -7.73
N ASP A 46 33.26 0.63 -8.87
CA ASP A 46 33.59 -0.25 -10.00
C ASP A 46 34.83 -1.13 -9.73
N ASP A 47 35.77 -0.64 -8.91
CA ASP A 47 36.99 -1.35 -8.54
C ASP A 47 36.76 -2.18 -7.27
N LYS A 48 36.67 -3.51 -7.43
CA LYS A 48 36.46 -4.43 -6.30
C LYS A 48 37.62 -4.47 -5.31
N SER A 49 38.84 -4.07 -5.70
CA SER A 49 40.02 -4.19 -4.84
C SER A 49 39.98 -3.26 -3.62
N ILE A 50 39.18 -2.19 -3.66
CA ILE A 50 39.02 -1.28 -2.52
C ILE A 50 38.37 -1.97 -1.30
N PHE A 51 37.68 -3.10 -1.52
CA PHE A 51 37.00 -3.90 -0.51
C PHE A 51 37.83 -5.08 0.01
N ASP A 52 39.07 -5.28 -0.49
CA ASP A 52 40.02 -6.25 0.07
C ASP A 52 40.53 -5.83 1.45
N ASP A 53 40.56 -4.51 1.70
CA ASP A 53 40.93 -3.93 2.98
C ASP A 53 39.76 -3.96 3.98
N ALA A 54 40.09 -3.86 5.27
CA ALA A 54 39.07 -3.71 6.29
C ALA A 54 38.49 -2.29 6.31
N TRP A 55 37.23 -2.20 6.70
CA TRP A 55 36.49 -0.94 6.84
C TRP A 55 35.98 -0.79 8.26
N VAL A 56 36.00 0.44 8.79
CA VAL A 56 35.67 0.73 10.18
C VAL A 56 34.48 1.68 10.23
N TYR A 57 33.38 1.19 10.80
CA TYR A 57 32.24 2.01 11.21
C TYR A 57 32.52 2.55 12.62
N THR A 58 32.36 3.86 12.82
CA THR A 58 32.49 4.52 14.13
C THR A 58 31.20 5.25 14.46
N CYS A 59 30.67 5.02 15.66
CA CYS A 59 29.54 5.75 16.21
C CYS A 59 29.90 6.38 17.54
N ASN A 60 29.58 7.66 17.69
CA ASN A 60 29.68 8.39 18.94
C ASN A 60 28.27 8.59 19.52
N PHE A 61 28.08 8.32 20.81
CA PHE A 61 26.79 8.54 21.47
C PHE A 61 26.99 8.86 22.95
N ASP A 62 26.08 9.69 23.46
CA ASP A 62 26.13 10.19 24.83
C ASP A 62 25.02 9.60 25.68
N LEU A 63 25.31 9.40 26.97
CA LEU A 63 24.38 8.90 27.97
C LEU A 63 24.36 9.83 29.18
N THR A 64 23.18 10.02 29.76
CA THR A 64 23.01 10.78 31.00
C THR A 64 23.42 9.95 32.21
N SER A 65 23.65 10.61 33.35
CA SER A 65 23.90 9.91 34.62
C SER A 65 22.71 9.06 35.07
N LYS A 66 21.49 9.36 34.60
CA LYS A 66 20.29 8.57 34.89
C LYS A 66 20.29 7.27 34.09
N ASP A 67 20.68 7.33 32.81
CA ASP A 67 20.74 6.17 31.93
C ASP A 67 21.76 5.17 32.46
N LEU A 68 22.97 5.65 32.79
CA LEU A 68 24.06 4.86 33.36
C LEU A 68 23.74 4.14 34.69
N ALA A 69 22.64 4.49 35.37
CA ALA A 69 22.21 3.80 36.59
C ALA A 69 21.50 2.44 36.31
N LYS A 70 21.17 2.16 35.04
CA LYS A 70 20.45 0.95 34.60
C LYS A 70 21.38 -0.08 33.96
N PHE A 71 20.85 -1.26 33.65
CA PHE A 71 21.56 -2.30 32.91
C PHE A 71 21.41 -2.08 31.40
N HIS A 72 22.43 -2.44 30.64
CA HIS A 72 22.47 -2.17 29.20
C HIS A 72 22.94 -3.38 28.39
N ARG A 73 22.29 -3.58 27.23
CA ARG A 73 22.63 -4.63 26.28
C ARG A 73 22.80 -4.03 24.89
N LEU A 74 23.96 -4.22 24.27
CA LEU A 74 24.24 -3.82 22.90
C LEU A 74 23.92 -4.99 21.97
N ARG A 75 23.02 -4.79 21.02
CA ARG A 75 22.57 -5.82 20.07
C ARG A 75 22.87 -5.42 18.63
N PHE A 76 23.32 -6.40 17.84
CA PHE A 76 23.49 -6.33 16.40
C PHE A 76 22.63 -7.40 15.75
N ASP A 77 21.76 -7.00 14.81
CA ASP A 77 20.88 -7.94 14.10
C ASP A 77 21.48 -8.47 12.78
N GLY A 78 22.54 -7.84 12.27
CA GLY A 78 23.19 -8.27 11.02
C GLY A 78 24.54 -7.58 10.78
N LEU A 79 25.63 -8.34 10.93
CA LEU A 79 26.99 -7.91 10.63
C LEU A 79 27.54 -8.75 9.49
N ASN A 80 28.02 -8.10 8.42
CA ASN A 80 28.54 -8.78 7.25
C ASN A 80 30.00 -8.39 6.92
N TYR A 81 30.98 -9.28 6.81
CA TYR A 81 30.90 -10.70 7.19
C TYR A 81 31.60 -10.98 8.52
N ARG A 82 32.87 -10.59 8.67
CA ARG A 82 33.65 -10.80 9.91
C ARG A 82 33.89 -9.46 10.60
N ALA A 83 33.65 -9.39 11.91
CA ALA A 83 33.65 -8.13 12.63
C ALA A 83 34.48 -8.16 13.92
N ASP A 84 35.33 -7.16 14.12
CA ASP A 84 35.83 -6.80 15.46
C ASP A 84 34.99 -5.65 16.02
N VAL A 85 34.46 -5.82 17.23
CA VAL A 85 33.55 -4.85 17.88
C VAL A 85 34.21 -4.29 19.13
N TYR A 86 34.38 -2.97 19.18
CA TYR A 86 35.00 -2.27 20.30
C TYR A 86 34.06 -1.21 20.88
N LEU A 87 33.93 -1.18 22.20
CA LEU A 87 33.26 -0.09 22.93
C LEU A 87 34.24 0.55 23.90
N ASN A 88 34.47 1.86 23.80
CA ASN A 88 35.37 2.61 24.68
C ASN A 88 36.76 1.96 24.82
N SER A 89 37.33 1.52 23.69
CA SER A 89 38.60 0.79 23.56
C SER A 89 38.63 -0.63 24.14
N THR A 90 37.49 -1.15 24.61
CA THR A 90 37.36 -2.55 25.05
C THR A 90 36.84 -3.40 23.90
N CYS A 91 37.57 -4.47 23.56
CA CYS A 91 37.10 -5.47 22.59
C CYS A 91 35.94 -6.26 23.20
N LEU A 92 34.74 -6.13 22.62
CA LEU A 92 33.55 -6.89 22.97
C LEU A 92 33.55 -8.25 22.27
N ALA A 93 33.99 -8.28 21.02
CA ALA A 93 34.05 -9.48 20.19
C ALA A 93 35.09 -9.31 19.09
N SER A 94 35.70 -10.42 18.67
CA SER A 94 36.70 -10.46 17.60
C SER A 94 36.17 -11.19 16.37
N ALA A 95 36.69 -10.84 15.19
CA ALA A 95 36.38 -11.42 13.88
C ALA A 95 36.53 -12.95 13.82
N ASP A 96 37.36 -13.54 14.69
CA ASP A 96 37.52 -15.01 14.81
C ASP A 96 36.25 -15.72 15.31
N THR A 97 35.41 -15.00 16.05
CA THR A 97 34.18 -15.53 16.68
C THR A 97 32.92 -14.81 16.21
N THR A 98 33.08 -13.68 15.53
CA THR A 98 32.02 -12.79 15.07
C THR A 98 32.01 -12.78 13.56
N TYR A 99 31.44 -13.83 12.97
CA TYR A 99 31.21 -13.92 11.55
C TYR A 99 29.83 -14.48 11.25
N GLY A 100 29.28 -14.09 10.10
CA GLY A 100 27.99 -14.55 9.61
C GLY A 100 26.86 -13.53 9.73
N VAL A 101 26.21 -13.28 8.60
CA VAL A 101 25.27 -12.17 8.40
C VAL A 101 23.94 -12.36 9.14
N PHE A 102 23.42 -13.59 9.20
CA PHE A 102 22.12 -13.89 9.83
C PHE A 102 22.19 -14.22 11.32
N CYS A 103 23.35 -14.03 11.96
CA CYS A 103 23.50 -14.22 13.40
C CYS A 103 23.11 -12.96 14.17
N VAL A 104 22.17 -13.09 15.11
CA VAL A 104 21.89 -12.04 16.09
C VAL A 104 22.92 -12.13 17.22
N ARG A 105 23.47 -10.98 17.63
CA ARG A 105 24.51 -10.91 18.67
C ARG A 105 24.15 -9.86 19.70
N GLU A 106 24.34 -10.19 20.97
CA GLU A 106 24.02 -9.30 22.08
C GLU A 106 25.09 -9.37 23.17
N PHE A 107 25.49 -8.21 23.68
CA PHE A 107 26.54 -8.05 24.68
C PHE A 107 26.03 -7.25 25.87
N ASP A 108 26.29 -7.71 27.10
CA ASP A 108 26.10 -6.88 28.30
C ASP A 108 27.23 -5.87 28.38
N VAL A 109 26.89 -4.59 28.18
CA VAL A 109 27.85 -3.48 28.13
C VAL A 109 27.73 -2.55 29.33
N THR A 110 26.93 -2.92 30.34
CA THR A 110 26.57 -2.07 31.49
C THR A 110 27.80 -1.44 32.16
N LYS A 111 28.88 -2.21 32.33
CA LYS A 111 30.10 -1.76 33.03
C LYS A 111 31.08 -0.99 32.15
N LEU A 112 30.86 -0.96 30.84
CA LEU A 112 31.75 -0.36 29.86
C LEU A 112 31.28 1.02 29.41
N LEU A 113 30.00 1.31 29.59
CA LEU A 113 29.40 2.59 29.23
C LEU A 113 29.89 3.73 30.12
N LYS A 114 30.04 4.89 29.49
CA LYS A 114 30.46 6.17 30.07
C LYS A 114 29.44 7.24 29.65
N LYS A 115 29.63 8.49 30.09
CA LYS A 115 28.81 9.61 29.59
C LYS A 115 28.99 9.86 28.10
N HIS A 116 30.23 9.68 27.60
CA HIS A 116 30.58 9.78 26.20
C HIS A 116 31.12 8.43 25.74
N ASN A 117 30.52 7.85 24.71
CA ASN A 117 30.84 6.51 24.24
C ASN A 117 31.25 6.53 22.79
N VAL A 118 32.22 5.66 22.47
CA VAL A 118 32.64 5.39 21.10
C VAL A 118 32.50 3.90 20.83
N LEU A 119 31.65 3.55 19.88
CA LEU A 119 31.50 2.21 19.33
C LEU A 119 32.24 2.16 17.99
N LYS A 120 33.13 1.17 17.82
CA LYS A 120 33.82 0.89 16.56
C LYS A 120 33.55 -0.53 16.12
N VAL A 121 33.23 -0.70 14.84
CA VAL A 121 33.00 -2.00 14.21
C VAL A 121 33.90 -2.08 12.98
N ARG A 122 34.94 -2.90 13.06
CA ARG A 122 35.86 -3.16 11.94
C ARG A 122 35.39 -4.40 11.21
N LEU A 123 35.15 -4.30 9.90
CA LEU A 123 34.58 -5.35 9.05
C LEU A 123 35.53 -5.74 7.92
N THR A 124 35.53 -7.02 7.57
CA THR A 124 36.08 -7.53 6.30
C THR A 124 34.99 -8.26 5.51
N ARG A 125 35.10 -8.23 4.18
CA ARG A 125 34.16 -8.89 3.29
C ARG A 125 34.15 -10.42 3.44
N ALA A 126 33.09 -11.05 2.96
CA ALA A 126 32.99 -12.50 2.87
C ALA A 126 34.01 -13.05 1.87
N HIS A 127 34.50 -14.28 2.12
CA HIS A 127 35.36 -15.01 1.19
C HIS A 127 34.63 -16.20 0.57
N SER A 128 35.24 -16.79 -0.45
CA SER A 128 34.80 -18.09 -0.99
C SER A 128 34.61 -19.10 0.14
N GLY A 129 33.41 -19.66 0.24
CA GLY A 129 32.99 -20.61 1.26
C GLY A 129 32.29 -20.03 2.49
N ASP A 130 32.20 -18.70 2.62
CA ASP A 130 31.42 -18.06 3.67
C ASP A 130 29.91 -18.05 3.31
N LEU A 131 29.04 -18.44 4.25
CA LEU A 131 27.58 -18.44 4.07
C LEU A 131 27.02 -17.01 4.19
N ASN A 132 27.03 -16.28 3.07
CA ASN A 132 26.63 -14.88 2.94
C ASN A 132 25.30 -14.70 2.18
N ILE A 133 24.77 -13.48 2.10
CA ILE A 133 23.62 -13.07 1.28
C ILE A 133 23.84 -13.55 -0.17
N GLY A 134 22.81 -14.21 -0.73
CA GLY A 134 22.88 -14.79 -2.05
C GLY A 134 22.05 -14.09 -3.10
N PHE A 135 22.67 -13.82 -4.26
CA PHE A 135 22.05 -13.30 -5.49
C PHE A 135 22.15 -14.29 -6.66
N VAL A 136 22.81 -15.44 -6.44
CA VAL A 136 22.93 -16.56 -7.38
C VAL A 136 23.40 -16.09 -8.77
N ASP A 137 22.60 -16.28 -9.81
CA ASP A 137 22.86 -15.90 -11.19
C ASP A 137 21.99 -14.72 -11.66
N TRP A 138 21.14 -14.18 -10.79
CA TRP A 138 20.15 -13.14 -11.14
C TRP A 138 20.83 -11.86 -11.62
N ASN A 139 21.97 -11.53 -11.02
CA ASN A 139 22.77 -10.34 -11.30
C ASN A 139 24.25 -10.58 -10.96
N PRO A 140 25.17 -9.70 -11.38
CA PRO A 140 26.55 -9.73 -10.92
C PRO A 140 26.65 -9.63 -9.39
N ARG A 141 27.56 -10.40 -8.80
CA ARG A 141 27.83 -10.33 -7.35
C ARG A 141 28.20 -8.89 -6.92
N PRO A 142 27.68 -8.41 -5.77
CA PRO A 142 28.06 -7.12 -5.20
C PRO A 142 29.57 -6.95 -5.14
N ALA A 143 30.08 -5.76 -5.44
CA ALA A 143 31.53 -5.50 -5.48
C ALA A 143 32.21 -5.75 -4.13
N ASP A 144 31.50 -5.46 -3.05
CA ASP A 144 31.94 -5.58 -1.66
C ASP A 144 31.46 -6.86 -0.98
N GLU A 145 30.86 -7.80 -1.73
CA GLU A 145 30.21 -9.01 -1.21
C GLU A 145 29.19 -8.68 -0.08
N SER A 146 28.47 -7.56 -0.24
CA SER A 146 27.49 -7.03 0.72
C SER A 146 28.06 -6.76 2.13
N MET A 147 29.37 -6.54 2.28
CA MET A 147 29.97 -6.25 3.59
C MET A 147 29.37 -4.98 4.21
N GLY A 148 29.18 -4.96 5.52
CA GLY A 148 28.62 -3.79 6.22
C GLY A 148 27.90 -4.15 7.52
N ILE A 149 27.32 -3.13 8.14
CA ILE A 149 26.32 -3.29 9.19
C ILE A 149 24.96 -3.26 8.48
N VAL A 150 24.45 -4.43 8.14
CA VAL A 150 23.33 -4.58 7.19
C VAL A 150 21.96 -4.72 7.84
N ARG A 151 21.91 -4.80 9.18
CA ARG A 151 20.69 -4.63 9.99
C ARG A 151 20.96 -3.81 11.25
N ASP A 152 19.90 -3.51 12.00
CA ASP A 152 19.93 -2.58 13.13
C ASP A 152 20.97 -2.87 14.22
N VAL A 153 21.41 -1.76 14.84
CA VAL A 153 22.24 -1.73 16.05
C VAL A 153 21.48 -1.02 17.17
N THR A 154 21.19 -1.75 18.24
CA THR A 154 20.33 -1.25 19.32
C THR A 154 21.02 -1.32 20.68
N LEU A 155 20.91 -0.25 21.47
CA LEU A 155 21.28 -0.25 22.89
C LEU A 155 20.00 -0.35 23.74
N TYR A 156 19.76 -1.53 24.30
CA TYR A 156 18.64 -1.75 25.21
C TYR A 156 19.00 -1.33 26.61
N GLU A 157 18.09 -0.59 27.25
CA GLU A 157 18.16 -0.21 28.65
C GLU A 157 17.11 -0.99 29.46
N THR A 158 17.49 -1.51 30.63
CA THR A 158 16.62 -2.35 31.47
C THR A 158 16.91 -2.15 32.95
N GLY A 159 15.88 -2.36 33.78
CA GLY A 159 16.03 -2.60 35.22
C GLY A 159 16.66 -3.97 35.50
N SER A 160 16.36 -4.56 36.67
CA SER A 160 17.03 -5.80 37.12
C SER A 160 16.75 -7.03 36.27
N VAL A 161 15.63 -7.07 35.54
CA VAL A 161 15.25 -8.20 34.67
C VAL A 161 14.87 -7.66 33.30
N ALA A 162 15.49 -8.21 32.25
CA ALA A 162 15.21 -7.91 30.87
C ALA A 162 14.16 -8.87 30.28
N VAL A 163 13.29 -8.37 29.42
CA VAL A 163 12.42 -9.18 28.56
C VAL A 163 13.13 -9.30 27.21
N THR A 164 13.80 -10.42 27.00
CA THR A 164 14.73 -10.58 25.86
C THR A 164 14.06 -11.05 24.58
N ASP A 165 12.89 -11.70 24.70
CA ASP A 165 12.13 -12.28 23.59
C ASP A 165 10.66 -12.49 23.99
N LEU A 166 9.74 -12.26 23.04
CA LEU A 166 8.30 -12.38 23.19
C LEU A 166 7.72 -13.03 21.93
N PHE A 167 6.97 -14.12 22.12
CA PHE A 167 6.31 -14.84 21.03
C PHE A 167 4.87 -15.16 21.39
N VAL A 168 3.97 -14.95 20.42
CA VAL A 168 2.56 -15.32 20.53
C VAL A 168 2.22 -16.35 19.48
N LYS A 169 1.85 -17.55 19.93
CA LYS A 169 1.34 -18.61 19.06
C LYS A 169 -0.19 -18.70 19.19
N PRO A 170 -0.94 -18.31 18.15
CA PRO A 170 -2.38 -18.50 18.13
C PRO A 170 -2.74 -19.94 17.76
N GLU A 171 -3.78 -20.49 18.40
CA GLU A 171 -4.43 -21.73 18.00
C GLU A 171 -5.92 -21.43 17.74
N LEU A 172 -6.28 -21.38 16.45
CA LEU A 172 -7.65 -21.15 16.00
C LEU A 172 -8.45 -22.46 16.01
N ASN A 173 -9.63 -22.45 16.63
CA ASN A 173 -10.55 -23.58 16.61
C ASN A 173 -11.36 -23.59 15.30
N LEU A 174 -10.94 -24.42 14.34
CA LEU A 174 -11.60 -24.54 13.03
C LEU A 174 -12.95 -25.28 13.06
N ASP A 175 -13.30 -25.97 14.14
CA ASP A 175 -14.58 -26.68 14.23
C ASP A 175 -15.74 -25.72 14.46
N THR A 176 -15.45 -24.56 15.07
CA THR A 176 -16.45 -23.55 15.40
C THR A 176 -16.18 -22.21 14.72
N ASP A 177 -14.95 -21.94 14.28
CA ASP A 177 -14.46 -20.62 13.83
C ASP A 177 -14.77 -19.48 14.83
N GLU A 178 -15.12 -19.84 16.07
CA GLU A 178 -15.69 -18.95 17.08
C GLU A 178 -14.78 -18.79 18.30
N SER A 179 -13.56 -19.36 18.30
CA SER A 179 -12.62 -19.16 19.41
C SER A 179 -11.17 -19.36 19.01
N ALA A 180 -10.27 -18.68 19.72
CA ALA A 180 -8.84 -18.96 19.66
C ALA A 180 -8.22 -18.95 21.06
N ASP A 181 -7.23 -19.82 21.25
CA ASP A 181 -6.35 -19.83 22.41
C ASP A 181 -4.98 -19.25 22.01
N LEU A 182 -4.37 -18.47 22.90
CA LEU A 182 -3.01 -17.97 22.72
C LEU A 182 -2.05 -18.68 23.67
N GLU A 183 -0.94 -19.18 23.12
CA GLU A 183 0.25 -19.53 23.89
C GLU A 183 1.23 -18.36 23.81
N VAL A 184 1.52 -17.74 24.96
CA VAL A 184 2.45 -16.61 25.07
C VAL A 184 3.73 -17.09 25.73
N ARG A 185 4.86 -16.90 25.05
CA ARG A 185 6.20 -17.23 25.56
C ARG A 185 6.99 -15.96 25.81
N VAL A 186 7.47 -15.80 27.03
CA VAL A 186 8.25 -14.64 27.46
C VAL A 186 9.61 -15.12 27.98
N THR A 187 10.69 -14.75 27.30
CA THR A 187 12.04 -15.04 27.79
C THR A 187 12.53 -13.89 28.66
N LEU A 188 12.87 -14.20 29.90
CA LEU A 188 13.35 -13.27 30.92
C LEU A 188 14.82 -13.53 31.23
N ARG A 189 15.60 -12.46 31.42
CA ARG A 189 16.99 -12.55 31.89
C ARG A 189 17.21 -11.65 33.10
N ASN A 190 17.57 -12.24 34.24
CA ASN A 190 18.00 -11.47 35.41
C ASN A 190 19.39 -10.91 35.17
N MET A 191 19.51 -9.58 35.04
CA MET A 191 20.77 -8.88 34.81
C MET A 191 21.57 -8.67 36.11
N SER A 192 20.93 -8.90 37.26
CA SER A 192 21.54 -8.71 38.57
C SER A 192 22.21 -9.98 39.12
N ARG A 193 23.10 -9.79 40.09
CA ARG A 193 23.78 -10.88 40.83
C ARG A 193 23.01 -11.37 42.05
N LYS A 194 21.73 -11.02 42.17
CA LYS A 194 20.86 -11.44 43.27
C LYS A 194 19.60 -12.09 42.67
N PRO A 195 18.96 -13.03 43.38
CA PRO A 195 17.64 -13.49 42.98
C PRO A 195 16.64 -12.33 42.91
N VAL A 196 15.74 -12.36 41.94
CA VAL A 196 14.67 -11.37 41.76
C VAL A 196 13.34 -12.12 41.71
N ASN A 197 12.38 -11.65 42.50
CA ASN A 197 11.00 -12.12 42.46
C ASN A 197 10.12 -11.00 41.88
N GLY A 198 9.19 -11.39 41.03
CA GLY A 198 8.28 -10.47 40.38
C GLY A 198 7.19 -11.22 39.65
N GLU A 199 6.66 -10.60 38.61
CA GLU A 199 5.60 -11.17 37.79
C GLU A 199 5.73 -10.70 36.34
N VAL A 200 5.35 -11.59 35.42
CA VAL A 200 5.08 -11.21 34.04
C VAL A 200 3.68 -10.62 34.00
N ARG A 201 3.56 -9.39 33.50
CA ARG A 201 2.27 -8.77 33.18
C ARG A 201 2.16 -8.65 31.67
N GLY A 202 1.05 -9.07 31.10
CA GLY A 202 0.79 -8.88 29.68
C GLY A 202 -0.56 -8.24 29.41
N ARG A 203 -0.65 -7.57 28.26
CA ARG A 203 -1.85 -6.89 27.78
C ARG A 203 -1.99 -7.12 26.29
N TRP A 204 -3.21 -7.45 25.88
CA TRP A 204 -3.61 -7.53 24.48
C TRP A 204 -5.12 -7.27 24.38
N ALA A 205 -5.70 -7.36 23.18
CA ALA A 205 -7.13 -7.08 22.96
C ALA A 205 -8.08 -7.97 23.79
N GLY A 206 -7.67 -9.20 24.15
CA GLY A 206 -8.43 -10.10 25.01
C GLY A 206 -8.31 -9.81 26.52
N GLY A 207 -7.58 -8.77 26.92
CA GLY A 207 -7.45 -8.30 28.29
C GLY A 207 -6.03 -8.40 28.86
N GLU A 208 -5.93 -8.20 30.17
CA GLU A 208 -4.66 -8.24 30.91
C GLU A 208 -4.47 -9.57 31.65
N PHE A 209 -3.23 -10.00 31.81
CA PHE A 209 -2.88 -11.17 32.61
C PHE A 209 -1.62 -10.93 33.45
N MET A 210 -1.48 -11.74 34.50
CA MET A 210 -0.37 -11.66 35.45
C MET A 210 0.04 -13.07 35.86
N PHE A 211 1.35 -13.34 35.88
CA PHE A 211 1.89 -14.61 36.33
C PHE A 211 3.15 -14.41 37.20
N PRO A 212 3.18 -14.93 38.44
CA PRO A 212 4.33 -14.76 39.34
C PRO A 212 5.54 -15.58 38.87
N VAL A 213 6.72 -14.98 38.92
CA VAL A 213 7.98 -15.60 38.47
C VAL A 213 9.13 -15.24 39.42
N SER A 214 9.91 -16.26 39.78
CA SER A 214 11.18 -16.13 40.49
C SER A 214 12.35 -16.48 39.56
N LEU A 215 13.39 -15.65 39.60
CA LEU A 215 14.63 -15.82 38.84
C LEU A 215 15.82 -15.84 39.80
N ALA A 216 16.68 -16.84 39.69
CA ALA A 216 17.98 -16.88 40.35
C ALA A 216 18.91 -15.79 39.79
N ALA A 217 19.99 -15.49 40.50
CA ALA A 217 21.00 -14.54 40.05
C ALA A 217 21.53 -14.93 38.66
N SER A 218 21.55 -13.99 37.72
CA SER A 218 21.98 -14.21 36.33
C SER A 218 21.19 -15.26 35.53
N GLU A 219 20.04 -15.75 36.03
CA GLU A 219 19.24 -16.76 35.33
C GLU A 219 18.58 -16.19 34.07
N THR A 220 18.54 -17.00 33.01
CA THR A 220 17.63 -16.80 31.87
C THR A 220 16.58 -17.89 31.91
N LYS A 221 15.30 -17.50 31.82
CA LYS A 221 14.16 -18.41 31.95
C LYS A 221 13.06 -18.04 30.95
N GLU A 222 12.56 -19.03 30.23
CA GLU A 222 11.36 -18.90 29.40
C GLU A 222 10.11 -19.22 30.23
N VAL A 223 9.12 -18.34 30.17
CA VAL A 223 7.83 -18.50 30.82
C VAL A 223 6.79 -18.72 29.73
N VAL A 224 6.13 -19.88 29.75
CA VAL A 224 5.09 -20.25 28.78
C VAL A 224 3.74 -20.16 29.47
N LEU A 225 2.84 -19.35 28.92
CA LEU A 225 1.51 -19.09 29.46
C LEU A 225 0.46 -19.47 28.43
N THR A 226 -0.54 -20.24 28.86
CA THR A 226 -1.70 -20.62 28.06
C THR A 226 -2.98 -20.23 28.81
N PRO A 227 -4.19 -20.46 28.27
CA PRO A 227 -5.43 -20.27 29.01
C PRO A 227 -5.53 -21.05 30.34
N LYS A 228 -4.70 -22.09 30.53
CA LYS A 228 -4.61 -22.83 31.80
C LYS A 228 -3.99 -21.98 32.91
N GLU A 229 -2.94 -21.25 32.60
CA GLU A 229 -2.26 -20.35 33.54
C GLU A 229 -2.96 -18.98 33.61
N CYS A 230 -3.46 -18.49 32.47
CA CYS A 230 -4.03 -17.15 32.32
C CYS A 230 -5.26 -17.18 31.42
N LYS A 231 -6.47 -17.23 32.01
CA LYS A 231 -7.75 -17.37 31.29
C LYS A 231 -7.98 -16.32 30.18
N ASN A 232 -7.45 -15.10 30.35
CA ASN A 232 -7.59 -14.00 29.37
C ASN A 232 -6.72 -14.20 28.11
N LEU A 233 -6.03 -15.34 27.97
CA LEU A 233 -5.40 -15.78 26.73
C LEU A 233 -6.34 -16.58 25.82
N HIS A 234 -7.57 -16.82 26.28
CA HIS A 234 -8.66 -17.34 25.44
C HIS A 234 -9.51 -16.17 24.92
N THR A 235 -9.94 -16.24 23.66
CA THR A 235 -10.92 -15.30 23.10
C THR A 235 -12.02 -16.01 22.34
N ALA A 236 -13.25 -15.56 22.55
CA ALA A 236 -14.40 -15.95 21.74
C ALA A 236 -14.57 -14.96 20.58
N LYS A 237 -14.79 -15.48 19.38
CA LYS A 237 -14.98 -14.77 18.11
C LYS A 237 -13.80 -13.86 17.75
N PRO A 238 -12.59 -14.42 17.58
CA PRO A 238 -11.45 -13.62 17.16
C PRO A 238 -11.68 -13.02 15.78
N SER A 239 -11.27 -11.76 15.56
CA SER A 239 -11.00 -11.25 14.21
C SER A 239 -9.78 -11.99 13.66
N ILE A 240 -9.98 -12.76 12.58
CA ILE A 240 -8.98 -13.68 12.01
C ILE A 240 -8.17 -12.99 10.91
N TRP A 241 -6.86 -13.24 10.86
CA TRP A 241 -6.02 -12.80 9.76
C TRP A 241 -6.28 -13.64 8.49
N TRP A 242 -6.56 -12.96 7.38
CA TRP A 242 -6.73 -13.55 6.05
C TRP A 242 -5.83 -12.86 5.02
N THR A 243 -5.57 -13.54 3.91
CA THR A 243 -5.10 -12.87 2.71
C THR A 243 -6.19 -11.95 2.16
N ARG A 244 -5.79 -10.85 1.52
CA ARG A 244 -6.73 -9.81 1.04
C ARG A 244 -7.82 -10.31 0.08
N ASP A 245 -7.55 -11.38 -0.65
CA ASP A 245 -8.47 -12.02 -1.59
C ASP A 245 -9.54 -12.87 -0.87
N LEU A 246 -9.30 -13.25 0.38
CA LEU A 246 -10.19 -14.10 1.19
C LEU A 246 -10.84 -13.36 2.37
N GLY A 247 -10.25 -12.27 2.85
CA GLY A 247 -10.77 -11.48 3.97
C GLY A 247 -9.84 -10.34 4.40
N LYS A 248 -10.14 -9.72 5.54
CA LYS A 248 -9.31 -8.66 6.12
C LYS A 248 -8.11 -9.25 6.90
N PRO A 249 -6.90 -8.69 6.77
CA PRO A 249 -5.70 -9.14 7.50
C PRO A 249 -5.65 -8.54 8.92
N TYR A 250 -6.52 -8.99 9.82
CA TYR A 250 -6.56 -8.46 11.19
C TYR A 250 -5.27 -8.74 11.98
N LEU A 251 -4.72 -7.70 12.60
CA LEU A 251 -3.53 -7.76 13.45
C LEU A 251 -3.86 -7.31 14.87
N TYR A 252 -3.26 -7.98 15.85
CA TYR A 252 -3.31 -7.66 17.27
C TYR A 252 -1.92 -7.25 17.75
N THR A 253 -1.89 -6.59 18.90
CA THR A 253 -0.66 -6.26 19.62
C THR A 253 -0.64 -7.00 20.95
N MET A 254 0.47 -7.67 21.25
CA MET A 254 0.76 -8.25 22.56
C MET A 254 1.90 -7.47 23.19
N GLN A 255 1.65 -6.92 24.38
CA GLN A 255 2.68 -6.36 25.23
C GLN A 255 2.92 -7.32 26.42
N ALA A 256 4.19 -7.55 26.76
CA ALA A 256 4.59 -8.28 27.95
C ALA A 256 5.71 -7.56 28.69
N SER A 257 5.55 -7.37 29.99
CA SER A 257 6.49 -6.69 30.87
C SER A 257 6.84 -7.55 32.07
N PHE A 258 8.03 -7.36 32.63
CA PHE A 258 8.38 -7.91 33.95
C PHE A 258 8.28 -6.82 35.01
N VAL A 259 7.58 -7.11 36.11
CA VAL A 259 7.38 -6.18 37.23
C VAL A 259 7.99 -6.75 38.50
N ALA A 260 8.94 -6.02 39.10
CA ALA A 260 9.55 -6.34 40.39
C ALA A 260 9.01 -5.37 41.46
N GLY A 261 8.10 -5.85 42.31
CA GLY A 261 7.45 -5.00 43.31
C GLY A 261 6.50 -3.97 42.66
N LYS A 262 6.89 -2.69 42.62
CA LYS A 262 6.13 -1.61 41.94
C LYS A 262 6.81 -1.11 40.67
N GLU A 263 7.99 -1.62 40.34
CA GLU A 263 8.80 -1.17 39.22
C GLU A 263 8.65 -2.14 38.05
N THR A 264 8.28 -1.62 36.88
CA THR A 264 8.44 -2.38 35.63
C THR A 264 9.91 -2.33 35.27
N THR A 265 10.56 -3.48 35.06
CA THR A 265 12.00 -3.53 34.79
C THR A 265 12.30 -3.49 33.30
N ASP A 266 11.47 -4.13 32.48
CA ASP A 266 11.56 -4.12 31.02
C ASP A 266 10.20 -4.51 30.42
N SER A 267 9.99 -4.14 29.15
CA SER A 267 8.77 -4.43 28.39
C SER A 267 9.09 -4.72 26.92
N ARG A 268 8.31 -5.60 26.31
CA ARG A 268 8.34 -5.91 24.88
C ARG A 268 6.95 -5.90 24.30
N GLU A 269 6.88 -5.52 23.04
CA GLU A 269 5.66 -5.53 22.26
C GLU A 269 5.90 -6.23 20.93
N VAL A 270 4.94 -7.04 20.50
CA VAL A 270 4.94 -7.68 19.18
C VAL A 270 3.54 -7.58 18.56
N LYS A 271 3.49 -7.38 17.24
CA LYS A 271 2.26 -7.58 16.46
C LYS A 271 2.12 -9.06 16.10
N PHE A 272 0.89 -9.56 16.04
CA PHE A 272 0.60 -10.92 15.60
C PHE A 272 -0.80 -11.00 14.97
N GLY A 273 -1.04 -12.00 14.12
CA GLY A 273 -2.36 -12.29 13.55
C GLY A 273 -2.89 -13.62 14.04
N ILE A 274 -4.16 -13.70 14.42
CA ILE A 274 -4.82 -14.97 14.76
C ILE A 274 -5.20 -15.66 13.45
N ARG A 275 -4.51 -16.75 13.13
CA ARG A 275 -4.81 -17.61 11.99
C ARG A 275 -4.25 -19.01 12.20
N LYS A 276 -4.70 -19.95 11.38
CA LYS A 276 -4.11 -21.29 11.26
C LYS A 276 -3.58 -21.50 9.84
N ILE A 277 -2.34 -21.96 9.74
CA ILE A 277 -1.72 -22.31 8.46
C ILE A 277 -1.25 -23.74 8.50
N GLU A 278 -1.66 -24.48 7.48
CA GLU A 278 -1.35 -25.90 7.36
C GLU A 278 -0.86 -26.19 5.94
N SER A 279 -0.10 -27.27 5.81
CA SER A 279 0.33 -27.77 4.51
C SER A 279 0.33 -29.29 4.52
N ARG A 280 -0.04 -29.89 3.40
CA ARG A 280 -0.03 -31.34 3.22
C ARG A 280 0.36 -31.71 1.79
N ILE A 281 0.81 -32.95 1.62
CA ILE A 281 0.99 -33.56 0.31
C ILE A 281 -0.31 -34.26 -0.08
N ASP A 282 -0.85 -33.95 -1.26
CA ASP A 282 -2.06 -34.59 -1.77
C ASP A 282 -1.77 -35.97 -2.39
N SER A 283 -2.81 -36.64 -2.91
CA SER A 283 -2.69 -37.97 -3.51
C SER A 283 -1.83 -38.02 -4.78
N HIS A 284 -1.62 -36.87 -5.44
CA HIS A 284 -0.77 -36.76 -6.62
C HIS A 284 0.68 -36.38 -6.25
N GLY A 285 0.95 -36.17 -4.96
CA GLY A 285 2.27 -35.78 -4.48
C GLY A 285 2.50 -34.26 -4.46
N HIS A 286 1.47 -33.45 -4.65
CA HIS A 286 1.59 -31.99 -4.68
C HIS A 286 1.35 -31.36 -3.30
N ARG A 287 2.10 -30.31 -2.98
CA ARG A 287 1.95 -29.55 -1.75
C ARG A 287 0.77 -28.61 -1.84
N VAL A 288 -0.19 -28.78 -0.93
CA VAL A 288 -1.37 -27.92 -0.79
C VAL A 288 -1.26 -27.13 0.51
N PHE A 289 -1.49 -25.83 0.46
CA PHE A 289 -1.62 -24.97 1.64
C PHE A 289 -3.09 -24.76 2.01
N LEU A 290 -3.35 -24.69 3.31
CA LEU A 290 -4.65 -24.35 3.87
C LEU A 290 -4.49 -23.18 4.84
N LEU A 291 -5.18 -22.08 4.56
CA LEU A 291 -5.29 -20.94 5.47
C LEU A 291 -6.66 -20.97 6.11
N ASN A 292 -6.69 -21.11 7.44
CA ASN A 292 -7.91 -21.23 8.25
C ASN A 292 -8.87 -22.28 7.67
N GLY A 293 -8.34 -23.48 7.39
CA GLY A 293 -9.09 -24.60 6.78
C GLY A 293 -9.38 -24.47 5.28
N LYS A 294 -9.14 -23.31 4.63
CA LYS A 294 -9.43 -23.11 3.21
C LYS A 294 -8.20 -23.35 2.34
N LYS A 295 -8.33 -24.20 1.31
CA LYS A 295 -7.31 -24.36 0.26
C LYS A 295 -7.06 -23.04 -0.46
N ILE A 296 -5.79 -22.72 -0.69
CA ILE A 296 -5.33 -21.52 -1.41
C ILE A 296 -4.51 -21.91 -2.63
N LEU A 297 -4.56 -21.08 -3.68
CA LEU A 297 -3.67 -21.18 -4.83
C LEU A 297 -2.61 -20.12 -4.58
N ILE A 298 -1.35 -20.55 -4.44
CA ILE A 298 -0.25 -19.60 -4.34
C ILE A 298 -0.10 -18.92 -5.70
N LYS A 299 -0.28 -17.60 -5.74
CA LYS A 299 0.00 -16.75 -6.90
C LYS A 299 1.04 -15.74 -6.45
N GLY A 300 2.29 -15.99 -6.78
CA GLY A 300 3.40 -15.18 -6.29
C GLY A 300 4.49 -14.91 -7.30
N ALA A 301 5.53 -14.27 -6.81
CA ALA A 301 6.75 -13.98 -7.55
C ALA A 301 7.96 -13.93 -6.57
N GLY A 302 9.16 -14.19 -7.07
CA GLY A 302 10.41 -14.16 -6.28
C GLY A 302 10.87 -12.75 -5.95
N TRP A 303 11.22 -12.47 -4.70
CA TRP A 303 11.71 -11.15 -4.25
C TRP A 303 13.22 -11.13 -4.11
N THR A 304 13.83 -9.99 -4.45
CA THR A 304 15.22 -9.66 -4.10
C THR A 304 15.32 -8.22 -3.60
N ASP A 305 16.22 -7.97 -2.65
CA ASP A 305 16.57 -6.59 -2.26
C ASP A 305 17.54 -5.98 -3.30
N ASN A 306 17.69 -4.66 -3.28
CA ASN A 306 18.75 -3.99 -4.01
C ASN A 306 20.12 -4.59 -3.67
N VAL A 307 20.99 -4.74 -4.67
CA VAL A 307 22.30 -5.42 -4.53
C VAL A 307 23.20 -4.80 -3.45
N ASN A 308 23.00 -3.52 -3.14
CA ASN A 308 23.73 -2.78 -2.10
C ASN A 308 22.86 -2.44 -0.88
N LEU A 309 21.69 -3.08 -0.73
CA LEU A 309 20.70 -2.88 0.35
C LEU A 309 20.25 -1.42 0.50
N ARG A 310 20.00 -0.75 -0.62
CA ARG A 310 19.60 0.68 -0.66
C ARG A 310 18.09 0.91 -0.67
N ASP A 311 17.26 -0.13 -0.54
CA ASP A 311 15.81 0.02 -0.40
C ASP A 311 15.45 0.85 0.83
N THR A 312 14.58 1.84 0.68
CA THR A 312 14.04 2.62 1.81
C THR A 312 12.64 2.11 2.14
N HIS A 313 12.08 2.50 3.30
CA HIS A 313 10.68 2.13 3.60
C HIS A 313 9.73 2.64 2.52
N GLU A 314 9.97 3.84 1.98
CA GLU A 314 9.17 4.40 0.87
C GLU A 314 9.30 3.58 -0.42
N SER A 315 10.49 3.07 -0.75
CA SER A 315 10.65 2.19 -1.92
C SER A 315 10.01 0.82 -1.70
N LEU A 316 10.01 0.30 -0.47
CA LEU A 316 9.32 -0.94 -0.11
C LEU A 316 7.79 -0.78 -0.15
N ASP A 317 7.25 0.37 0.27
CA ASP A 317 5.83 0.70 0.17
C ASP A 317 5.36 0.68 -1.29
N ALA A 318 6.11 1.36 -2.18
CA ALA A 318 5.82 1.38 -3.62
C ALA A 318 5.91 -0.02 -4.26
N GLN A 319 6.91 -0.81 -3.88
CA GLN A 319 7.03 -2.20 -4.35
C GLN A 319 5.87 -3.09 -3.85
N MET A 320 5.42 -2.90 -2.61
CA MET A 320 4.23 -3.59 -2.11
C MET A 320 2.98 -3.16 -2.88
N GLU A 321 2.84 -1.87 -3.23
CA GLU A 321 1.73 -1.42 -4.06
C GLU A 321 1.69 -2.13 -5.42
N HIS A 322 2.85 -2.35 -6.06
CA HIS A 322 2.94 -3.16 -7.27
C HIS A 322 2.46 -4.61 -7.07
N VAL A 323 2.89 -5.28 -5.99
CA VAL A 323 2.41 -6.64 -5.63
C VAL A 323 0.89 -6.66 -5.51
N LEU A 324 0.34 -5.65 -4.83
CA LEU A 324 -1.10 -5.52 -4.62
C LEU A 324 -1.85 -5.21 -5.92
N ASN A 325 -1.31 -4.33 -6.75
CA ASN A 325 -1.94 -3.90 -7.98
C ASN A 325 -1.98 -5.03 -9.02
N MET A 326 -1.02 -5.97 -8.99
CA MET A 326 -1.03 -7.20 -9.77
C MET A 326 -2.00 -8.27 -9.24
N GLY A 327 -2.50 -8.15 -8.01
CA GLY A 327 -3.36 -9.17 -7.41
C GLY A 327 -2.63 -10.46 -7.00
N LEU A 328 -1.32 -10.37 -6.79
CA LEU A 328 -0.55 -11.46 -6.16
C LEU A 328 -0.97 -11.61 -4.70
N ASN A 329 -0.92 -12.84 -4.20
CA ASN A 329 -1.24 -13.16 -2.80
C ASN A 329 -0.03 -13.69 -2.02
N THR A 330 1.10 -13.90 -2.68
CA THR A 330 2.32 -14.46 -2.07
C THR A 330 3.58 -13.83 -2.63
N ILE A 331 4.59 -13.64 -1.80
CA ILE A 331 5.97 -13.36 -2.19
C ILE A 331 6.83 -14.55 -1.76
N ARG A 332 7.69 -15.04 -2.66
CA ARG A 332 8.74 -16.00 -2.29
C ARG A 332 10.04 -15.24 -2.05
N PHE A 333 10.56 -15.38 -0.84
CA PHE A 333 11.87 -14.88 -0.43
C PHE A 333 12.83 -16.07 -0.47
N GLU A 334 13.51 -16.24 -1.60
CA GLU A 334 14.69 -17.10 -1.66
C GLU A 334 15.86 -16.28 -1.09
N ASN A 335 16.27 -16.61 0.15
CA ASN A 335 17.02 -15.79 1.11
C ASN A 335 16.11 -15.02 2.11
N ILE A 336 16.70 -14.59 3.24
CA ILE A 336 16.00 -13.81 4.27
C ILE A 336 16.36 -12.34 4.12
N TRP A 337 15.57 -11.67 3.29
CA TRP A 337 15.74 -10.27 2.89
C TRP A 337 15.34 -9.27 3.99
N GLY A 338 15.71 -8.01 3.80
CA GLY A 338 15.39 -6.88 4.68
C GLY A 338 16.55 -6.39 5.55
N LYS A 339 16.72 -5.06 5.59
CA LYS A 339 17.53 -4.33 6.58
C LYS A 339 16.91 -4.38 7.98
N ASP A 340 15.59 -4.52 8.02
CA ASP A 340 14.75 -4.71 9.18
C ASP A 340 13.57 -5.64 8.79
N GLN A 341 12.52 -5.68 9.60
CA GLN A 341 11.35 -6.52 9.36
C GLN A 341 10.28 -5.87 8.47
N TYR A 342 10.50 -4.65 7.97
CA TYR A 342 9.44 -3.81 7.40
C TYR A 342 8.73 -4.46 6.19
N ILE A 343 9.44 -5.17 5.32
CA ILE A 343 8.81 -5.88 4.20
C ILE A 343 7.85 -7.00 4.67
N TYR A 344 8.15 -7.66 5.79
CA TYR A 344 7.26 -8.66 6.39
C TYR A 344 6.10 -8.00 7.14
N ASP A 345 6.32 -6.84 7.77
CA ASP A 345 5.24 -6.01 8.31
C ASP A 345 4.26 -5.56 7.22
N LEU A 346 4.76 -5.19 6.03
CA LEU A 346 3.92 -4.86 4.87
C LEU A 346 3.13 -6.08 4.38
N CYS A 347 3.75 -7.27 4.37
CA CYS A 347 3.05 -8.51 4.05
C CYS A 347 1.92 -8.80 5.05
N ASP A 348 2.18 -8.62 6.34
CA ASP A 348 1.18 -8.79 7.40
C ASP A 348 0.00 -7.83 7.24
N GLN A 349 0.29 -6.53 7.05
CA GLN A 349 -0.71 -5.47 6.97
C GLN A 349 -1.59 -5.58 5.73
N ASN A 350 -1.03 -6.04 4.61
CA ASN A 350 -1.73 -6.11 3.33
C ASN A 350 -2.29 -7.49 2.99
N GLY A 351 -2.13 -8.47 3.90
CA GLY A 351 -2.63 -9.82 3.66
C GLY A 351 -1.94 -10.51 2.48
N VAL A 352 -0.62 -10.35 2.38
CA VAL A 352 0.25 -11.03 1.40
C VAL A 352 1.05 -12.08 2.15
N MET A 353 1.07 -13.30 1.63
CA MET A 353 1.81 -14.41 2.24
C MET A 353 3.31 -14.33 1.92
N ALA A 354 4.15 -14.78 2.84
CA ALA A 354 5.59 -14.86 2.66
C ALA A 354 6.05 -16.32 2.75
N LEU A 355 6.66 -16.84 1.69
CA LEU A 355 7.41 -18.09 1.71
C LEU A 355 8.89 -17.75 1.85
N VAL A 356 9.47 -18.02 3.01
CA VAL A 356 10.81 -17.56 3.37
C VAL A 356 11.77 -18.74 3.43
N GLY A 357 12.96 -18.61 2.86
CA GLY A 357 13.91 -19.71 2.81
C GLY A 357 15.36 -19.31 2.55
N TRP A 358 16.22 -20.32 2.45
CA TRP A 358 17.61 -20.11 2.07
C TRP A 358 17.77 -20.01 0.56
N SER A 359 18.81 -19.29 0.14
CA SER A 359 19.19 -19.19 -1.28
C SER A 359 19.95 -20.42 -1.74
N CYS A 360 19.68 -20.87 -2.96
CA CYS A 360 20.45 -21.92 -3.63
C CYS A 360 21.92 -21.54 -3.85
N GLN A 361 22.32 -20.28 -3.61
CA GLN A 361 23.73 -19.89 -3.61
C GLN A 361 24.58 -20.79 -2.69
N TRP A 362 24.03 -21.28 -1.58
CA TRP A 362 24.74 -22.19 -0.66
C TRP A 362 24.71 -23.66 -1.09
N GLU A 363 24.07 -23.96 -2.22
CA GLU A 363 23.85 -25.33 -2.71
C GLU A 363 24.73 -25.67 -3.92
N TRP A 364 25.33 -24.67 -4.56
CA TRP A 364 26.11 -24.82 -5.78
C TRP A 364 27.57 -24.40 -5.57
N GLU A 365 28.51 -25.28 -5.93
CA GLU A 365 29.94 -25.09 -5.67
C GLU A 365 30.51 -23.81 -6.30
N ASN A 366 30.09 -23.47 -7.52
CA ASN A 366 30.56 -22.28 -8.24
C ASN A 366 30.09 -20.95 -7.61
N TYR A 367 29.02 -20.96 -6.81
CA TYR A 367 28.54 -19.76 -6.10
C TYR A 367 28.96 -19.75 -4.62
N CYS A 368 28.88 -20.89 -3.94
CA CYS A 368 29.23 -21.03 -2.54
C CYS A 368 30.74 -21.05 -2.32
N GLY A 369 31.50 -21.67 -3.22
CA GLY A 369 32.94 -21.90 -3.06
C GLY A 369 33.31 -23.07 -2.14
N LEU A 370 32.33 -23.88 -1.75
CA LEU A 370 32.50 -25.14 -1.00
C LEU A 370 32.08 -26.32 -1.88
N PRO A 371 32.68 -27.50 -1.69
CA PRO A 371 32.33 -28.68 -2.49
C PRO A 371 30.88 -29.08 -2.26
N GLU A 372 30.12 -29.21 -3.35
CA GLU A 372 28.76 -29.74 -3.29
C GLU A 372 28.78 -31.27 -3.18
N THR A 373 27.78 -31.83 -2.50
CA THR A 373 27.52 -33.27 -2.52
C THR A 373 26.19 -33.55 -3.20
N ASP A 374 26.11 -34.69 -3.89
CA ASP A 374 24.92 -35.03 -4.65
C ASP A 374 23.67 -35.01 -3.74
N LYS A 375 22.67 -34.23 -4.15
CA LYS A 375 21.39 -33.95 -3.46
C LYS A 375 21.44 -32.99 -2.26
N TYR A 376 22.58 -32.76 -1.60
CA TYR A 376 22.63 -32.01 -0.34
C TYR A 376 23.24 -30.60 -0.41
N GLY A 377 23.75 -30.19 -1.58
CA GLY A 377 24.37 -28.88 -1.76
C GLY A 377 25.73 -28.78 -1.07
N CYS A 378 26.16 -27.60 -0.62
CA CYS A 378 27.52 -27.37 -0.13
C CYS A 378 27.69 -27.42 1.41
N ILE A 379 26.61 -27.35 2.19
CA ILE A 379 26.67 -27.27 3.66
C ILE A 379 26.79 -28.68 4.27
N ASN A 380 28.00 -29.25 4.25
CA ASN A 380 28.23 -30.67 4.60
C ASN A 380 29.24 -30.90 5.74
N ASP A 381 30.03 -29.91 6.14
CA ASP A 381 30.96 -30.05 7.27
C ASP A 381 30.37 -29.50 8.57
N GLU A 382 30.90 -29.96 9.70
CA GLU A 382 30.38 -29.62 11.03
C GLU A 382 30.33 -28.11 11.31
N THR A 383 31.28 -27.33 10.79
CA THR A 383 31.37 -25.89 11.05
C THR A 383 30.28 -25.13 10.31
N THR A 384 30.12 -25.41 9.02
CA THR A 384 29.11 -24.76 8.18
C THR A 384 27.69 -25.20 8.58
N MET A 385 27.50 -26.47 8.92
CA MET A 385 26.21 -26.96 9.45
C MET A 385 25.84 -26.27 10.77
N LYS A 386 26.78 -26.10 11.69
CA LYS A 386 26.52 -25.37 12.96
C LYS A 386 26.17 -23.90 12.71
N LEU A 387 26.84 -23.23 11.77
CA LEU A 387 26.53 -21.85 11.41
C LEU A 387 25.13 -21.75 10.78
N ALA A 388 24.81 -22.64 9.83
CA ALA A 388 23.52 -22.67 9.16
C ALA A 388 22.37 -22.99 10.14
N ALA A 389 22.58 -23.92 11.08
CA ALA A 389 21.66 -24.19 12.19
C ALA A 389 21.43 -22.96 13.08
N ARG A 390 22.51 -22.22 13.39
CA ARG A 390 22.41 -20.97 14.15
C ARG A 390 21.63 -19.91 13.38
N TYR A 391 21.91 -19.72 12.09
CA TYR A 391 21.14 -18.81 11.23
C TYR A 391 19.66 -19.15 11.27
N PHE A 392 19.30 -20.41 11.10
CA PHE A 392 17.90 -20.83 11.12
C PHE A 392 17.23 -20.51 12.47
N ARG A 393 17.89 -20.82 13.58
CA ARG A 393 17.39 -20.50 14.93
C ARG A 393 17.15 -18.99 15.11
N ASP A 394 18.12 -18.17 14.75
CA ASP A 394 18.06 -16.72 14.97
C ASP A 394 16.99 -16.08 14.06
N GLN A 395 16.90 -16.51 12.80
CA GLN A 395 15.96 -15.94 11.83
C GLN A 395 14.52 -16.43 12.04
N VAL A 396 14.31 -17.66 12.52
CA VAL A 396 12.99 -18.12 12.98
C VAL A 396 12.51 -17.25 14.14
N LYS A 397 13.37 -16.97 15.13
CA LYS A 397 13.03 -16.07 16.23
C LYS A 397 12.73 -14.65 15.76
N TRP A 398 13.48 -14.17 14.77
CA TRP A 398 13.28 -12.85 14.18
C TRP A 398 11.87 -12.75 13.57
N LEU A 399 11.43 -13.73 12.75
CA LEU A 399 10.21 -13.59 11.94
C LEU A 399 8.95 -14.32 12.46
N ARG A 400 9.00 -15.01 13.61
CA ARG A 400 7.89 -15.89 14.04
C ARG A 400 6.60 -15.23 14.48
N ASN A 401 6.60 -13.93 14.76
CA ASN A 401 5.36 -13.22 15.07
C ASN A 401 4.58 -12.76 13.82
N HIS A 402 5.19 -12.78 12.62
CA HIS A 402 4.53 -12.39 11.38
C HIS A 402 3.51 -13.44 10.91
N PRO A 403 2.19 -13.15 10.89
CA PRO A 403 1.18 -14.04 10.30
C PRO A 403 1.32 -14.20 8.79
N SER A 404 1.98 -13.31 8.06
CA SER A 404 2.20 -13.47 6.62
C SER A 404 3.09 -14.66 6.28
N VAL A 405 4.11 -14.96 7.10
CA VAL A 405 5.06 -16.04 6.82
C VAL A 405 4.35 -17.38 6.94
N ILE A 406 4.23 -18.14 5.85
CA ILE A 406 3.41 -19.36 5.77
C ILE A 406 4.20 -20.65 5.81
N GLY A 407 5.52 -20.59 5.76
CA GLY A 407 6.39 -21.75 5.83
C GLY A 407 7.85 -21.40 5.58
N TRP A 408 8.71 -22.35 5.94
CA TRP A 408 10.16 -22.23 5.80
C TRP A 408 10.69 -23.18 4.73
N MET A 409 11.31 -22.64 3.69
CA MET A 409 12.04 -23.39 2.67
C MET A 409 13.51 -23.51 3.07
N THR A 410 13.87 -24.59 3.77
CA THR A 410 15.25 -24.76 4.28
C THR A 410 16.23 -25.28 3.21
N GLY A 411 15.73 -25.58 2.02
CA GLY A 411 16.51 -25.82 0.81
C GLY A 411 15.75 -25.24 -0.37
N SER A 412 16.47 -24.96 -1.46
CA SER A 412 15.91 -24.43 -2.70
C SER A 412 15.96 -25.51 -3.78
N ASP A 413 17.05 -25.66 -4.52
CA ASP A 413 17.26 -26.67 -5.56
C ASP A 413 17.53 -28.06 -4.94
N ARG A 414 18.15 -28.06 -3.76
CA ARG A 414 18.61 -29.24 -3.02
C ARG A 414 17.86 -29.37 -1.69
N ILE A 415 18.09 -30.49 -1.01
CA ILE A 415 17.60 -30.72 0.36
C ILE A 415 18.78 -30.54 1.34
N PRO A 416 18.57 -30.12 2.59
CA PRO A 416 19.67 -30.05 3.54
C PRO A 416 20.29 -31.42 3.79
N ASN A 417 21.57 -31.44 4.19
CA ASN A 417 22.21 -32.65 4.70
C ASN A 417 21.36 -33.26 5.85
N PRO A 418 21.20 -34.59 5.95
CA PRO A 418 20.38 -35.22 6.99
C PRO A 418 20.69 -34.80 8.43
N GLU A 419 21.96 -34.56 8.77
CA GLU A 419 22.35 -34.09 10.11
C GLU A 419 21.86 -32.66 10.35
N LEU A 420 22.04 -31.77 9.36
CA LEU A 420 21.54 -30.39 9.39
C LEU A 420 20.01 -30.33 9.42
N GLU A 421 19.33 -31.12 8.59
CA GLU A 421 17.87 -31.21 8.56
C GLU A 421 17.29 -31.68 9.90
N THR A 422 17.94 -32.67 10.54
CA THR A 422 17.53 -33.11 11.88
C THR A 422 17.60 -31.96 12.89
N GLU A 423 18.66 -31.16 12.84
CA GLU A 423 18.82 -30.01 13.71
C GLU A 423 17.83 -28.88 13.38
N TYR A 424 17.56 -28.63 12.09
CA TYR A 424 16.49 -27.71 11.67
C TYR A 424 15.13 -28.14 12.21
N LEU A 425 14.76 -29.41 12.10
CA LEU A 425 13.49 -29.93 12.62
C LEU A 425 13.41 -29.85 14.16
N ARG A 426 14.53 -30.04 14.85
CA ARG A 426 14.60 -29.81 16.31
C ARG A 426 14.34 -28.35 16.65
N ILE A 427 15.07 -27.41 16.03
CA ILE A 427 14.88 -25.96 16.19
C ILE A 427 13.43 -25.57 15.88
N TYR A 428 12.90 -26.08 14.78
CA TYR A 428 11.54 -25.85 14.33
C TYR A 428 10.51 -26.29 15.38
N SER A 429 10.64 -27.52 15.91
CA SER A 429 9.73 -28.04 16.95
C SER A 429 9.77 -27.25 18.26
N GLU A 430 10.88 -26.57 18.54
CA GLU A 430 11.05 -25.72 19.72
C GLU A 430 10.43 -24.34 19.52
N LEU A 431 10.53 -23.77 18.33
CA LEU A 431 10.35 -22.33 18.11
C LEU A 431 9.17 -21.94 17.21
N ASP A 432 8.60 -22.88 16.45
CA ASP A 432 7.65 -22.58 15.38
C ASP A 432 6.59 -23.69 15.20
N TYR A 433 5.58 -23.41 14.39
CA TYR A 433 4.46 -24.29 14.07
C TYR A 433 4.05 -24.27 12.58
N ARG A 434 4.65 -23.41 11.75
CA ARG A 434 4.28 -23.19 10.35
C ARG A 434 4.93 -24.19 9.40
N PRO A 435 4.34 -24.63 8.29
CA PRO A 435 4.89 -25.66 7.40
C PRO A 435 6.42 -25.64 7.16
N TYR A 436 7.06 -26.79 7.39
CA TYR A 436 8.46 -27.07 7.00
C TYR A 436 8.53 -27.61 5.58
N ILE A 437 9.38 -27.02 4.73
CA ILE A 437 9.55 -27.36 3.32
C ILE A 437 11.04 -27.61 3.07
N ASN A 438 11.39 -28.84 2.70
CA ASN A 438 12.79 -29.25 2.60
C ASN A 438 13.50 -28.79 1.32
N SER A 439 12.76 -28.48 0.24
CA SER A 439 13.28 -28.02 -1.04
C SER A 439 12.16 -27.31 -1.81
N ALA A 440 12.51 -26.29 -2.59
CA ALA A 440 11.64 -25.70 -3.61
C ALA A 440 11.54 -26.63 -4.84
N LYS A 441 12.55 -27.44 -5.12
CA LYS A 441 12.51 -28.48 -6.15
C LYS A 441 11.77 -29.75 -5.72
N ALA A 442 11.36 -30.57 -6.69
CA ALA A 442 10.77 -31.89 -6.47
C ALA A 442 11.81 -32.89 -5.90
N MET A 443 11.97 -32.90 -4.58
CA MET A 443 12.95 -33.71 -3.86
C MET A 443 12.29 -34.59 -2.80
N THR A 444 13.00 -35.62 -2.34
CA THR A 444 12.55 -36.49 -1.25
C THR A 444 13.65 -36.62 -0.20
N SER A 445 13.42 -36.03 0.97
CA SER A 445 14.23 -36.27 2.16
C SER A 445 13.83 -37.60 2.81
N LYS A 446 14.81 -38.28 3.40
CA LYS A 446 14.58 -39.47 4.24
C LYS A 446 13.97 -39.12 5.60
N ILE A 447 14.04 -37.85 6.01
CA ILE A 447 13.59 -37.36 7.32
C ILE A 447 12.22 -36.71 7.19
N SER A 448 12.07 -35.69 6.35
CA SER A 448 10.83 -34.93 6.20
C SER A 448 9.94 -35.39 5.03
N GLY A 449 10.39 -36.33 4.19
CA GLY A 449 9.63 -36.87 3.08
C GLY A 449 9.69 -36.01 1.81
N LYS A 450 8.62 -36.03 1.01
CA LYS A 450 8.55 -35.30 -0.27
C LYS A 450 8.40 -33.79 -0.05
N SER A 451 9.11 -32.98 -0.83
CA SER A 451 8.88 -31.53 -0.88
C SER A 451 7.46 -31.22 -1.36
N GLY A 452 6.97 -31.92 -2.38
CA GLY A 452 5.66 -31.70 -3.01
C GLY A 452 5.58 -30.45 -3.89
N THR A 453 6.73 -29.84 -4.16
CA THR A 453 6.89 -28.69 -5.04
C THR A 453 7.60 -29.15 -6.33
N LYS A 454 7.75 -28.25 -7.30
CA LYS A 454 8.54 -28.47 -8.51
C LYS A 454 9.28 -27.20 -8.94
N MET A 455 10.41 -27.44 -9.60
CA MET A 455 11.37 -26.44 -10.10
C MET A 455 12.04 -27.05 -11.34
N GLU A 456 11.26 -27.25 -12.40
CA GLU A 456 11.70 -27.91 -13.64
C GLU A 456 11.77 -26.90 -14.81
N GLY A 457 11.86 -25.60 -14.49
CA GLY A 457 11.73 -24.51 -15.44
C GLY A 457 10.30 -24.36 -15.99
N PRO A 458 10.15 -23.63 -17.11
CA PRO A 458 11.20 -22.89 -17.81
C PRO A 458 11.65 -21.64 -17.04
N TYR A 459 12.80 -21.09 -17.46
CA TYR A 459 13.31 -19.78 -17.07
C TYR A 459 13.64 -18.92 -18.30
N GLU A 460 13.25 -19.40 -19.49
CA GLU A 460 13.48 -18.80 -20.79
C GLU A 460 12.21 -18.95 -21.65
N TYR A 461 12.11 -18.18 -22.74
CA TYR A 461 10.87 -18.05 -23.50
C TYR A 461 10.23 -19.40 -23.89
N VAL A 462 8.94 -19.48 -23.55
CA VAL A 462 7.98 -20.45 -24.08
C VAL A 462 6.70 -19.70 -24.46
N GLY A 463 6.04 -20.13 -25.53
CA GLY A 463 4.76 -19.53 -25.95
C GLY A 463 3.62 -19.72 -24.93
N PRO A 464 2.53 -18.93 -25.05
CA PRO A 464 1.37 -18.97 -24.13
C PRO A 464 0.75 -20.37 -23.92
N ASP A 465 0.79 -21.19 -24.95
CA ASP A 465 0.16 -22.50 -25.01
C ASP A 465 0.95 -23.61 -24.30
N TYR A 466 2.26 -23.41 -24.09
CA TYR A 466 3.11 -24.34 -23.32
C TYR A 466 2.48 -24.72 -21.98
N TRP A 467 1.98 -23.75 -21.23
CA TRP A 467 1.48 -23.94 -19.87
C TRP A 467 0.26 -24.85 -19.79
N TYR A 468 -0.48 -25.01 -20.89
CA TYR A 468 -1.64 -25.87 -21.00
C TYR A 468 -1.29 -27.27 -21.54
N TYR A 469 -0.24 -27.38 -22.37
CA TYR A 469 0.19 -28.63 -22.98
C TYR A 469 1.14 -29.44 -22.11
N ASP A 470 2.10 -28.79 -21.45
CA ASP A 470 3.09 -29.46 -20.64
C ASP A 470 2.45 -30.06 -19.37
N THR A 471 2.74 -31.34 -19.13
CA THR A 471 2.24 -32.07 -17.95
C THR A 471 3.36 -32.74 -17.16
N GLU A 472 4.62 -32.49 -17.53
CA GLU A 472 5.78 -33.17 -16.93
C GLU A 472 6.77 -32.20 -16.28
N ALA A 473 6.92 -30.98 -16.81
CA ALA A 473 7.88 -29.98 -16.35
C ALA A 473 7.15 -28.74 -15.77
N GLY A 474 7.23 -27.60 -16.45
CA GLY A 474 6.76 -26.30 -15.96
C GLY A 474 5.25 -26.05 -16.02
N GLY A 475 4.50 -26.85 -16.80
CA GLY A 475 3.08 -26.63 -17.09
C GLY A 475 2.14 -26.60 -15.89
N ALA A 476 0.87 -26.29 -16.11
CA ALA A 476 -0.09 -26.01 -15.04
C ALA A 476 -0.50 -27.26 -14.22
N PHE A 477 0.35 -27.71 -13.30
CA PHE A 477 0.05 -28.75 -12.30
C PHE A 477 0.92 -28.57 -11.05
N GLY A 478 0.42 -29.02 -9.89
CA GLY A 478 1.19 -28.99 -8.65
C GLY A 478 1.58 -27.58 -8.20
N PHE A 479 2.71 -27.45 -7.50
CA PHE A 479 3.23 -26.17 -7.02
C PHE A 479 4.57 -25.88 -7.71
N ASN A 480 4.56 -25.02 -8.73
CA ASN A 480 5.78 -24.50 -9.35
C ASN A 480 6.31 -23.31 -8.54
N THR A 481 7.48 -23.47 -7.92
CA THR A 481 8.02 -22.52 -6.92
C THR A 481 8.89 -21.42 -7.52
N GLU A 482 9.26 -21.56 -8.79
CA GLU A 482 9.99 -20.57 -9.57
C GLU A 482 10.01 -20.99 -11.03
N THR A 483 9.47 -20.14 -11.88
CA THR A 483 9.49 -20.33 -13.34
C THR A 483 9.14 -19.02 -14.00
N GLY A 484 9.48 -18.85 -15.27
CA GLY A 484 9.09 -17.67 -16.02
C GLY A 484 9.38 -17.83 -17.50
N VAL A 485 9.04 -16.80 -18.26
CA VAL A 485 9.19 -16.75 -19.72
C VAL A 485 10.52 -16.11 -20.14
N GLY A 486 11.48 -15.99 -19.22
CA GLY A 486 12.81 -15.44 -19.49
C GLY A 486 12.87 -13.93 -19.46
N ALA A 487 13.21 -13.34 -20.60
CA ALA A 487 13.34 -11.91 -20.74
C ALA A 487 12.02 -11.22 -20.37
N ASN A 488 12.13 -10.10 -19.66
CA ASN A 488 11.01 -9.21 -19.36
C ASN A 488 11.45 -7.82 -19.77
N TRP A 489 11.19 -7.49 -21.03
CA TRP A 489 11.78 -6.36 -21.71
C TRP A 489 11.29 -5.03 -21.08
N PRO A 490 12.20 -4.16 -20.59
CA PRO A 490 11.81 -2.89 -19.99
C PRO A 490 11.15 -1.93 -21.00
N GLN A 491 10.62 -0.82 -20.49
CA GLN A 491 10.21 0.29 -21.34
C GLN A 491 11.44 0.89 -22.05
N ILE A 492 11.26 1.39 -23.28
CA ILE A 492 12.36 1.94 -24.09
C ILE A 492 13.07 3.10 -23.37
N GLU A 493 12.32 3.89 -22.60
CA GLU A 493 12.85 4.98 -21.80
C GLU A 493 13.85 4.48 -20.74
N THR A 494 13.57 3.34 -20.08
CA THR A 494 14.52 2.67 -19.17
C THR A 494 15.74 2.16 -19.94
N ILE A 495 15.55 1.52 -21.09
CA ILE A 495 16.67 0.96 -21.89
C ILE A 495 17.65 2.04 -22.29
N ARG A 496 17.18 3.24 -22.66
CA ARG A 496 18.03 4.39 -22.97
C ARG A 496 18.86 4.90 -21.78
N THR A 497 18.50 4.57 -20.55
CA THR A 497 19.35 4.84 -19.36
C THR A 497 20.45 3.79 -19.17
N MET A 498 20.29 2.60 -19.76
CA MET A 498 21.18 1.46 -19.61
C MET A 498 22.18 1.35 -20.77
N ILE A 499 21.73 1.67 -21.98
CA ILE A 499 22.46 1.45 -23.22
C ILE A 499 22.72 2.80 -23.91
N PRO A 500 23.97 3.10 -24.30
CA PRO A 500 24.27 4.31 -25.08
C PRO A 500 23.50 4.34 -26.40
N GLU A 501 23.07 5.53 -26.82
CA GLU A 501 22.26 5.73 -28.05
C GLU A 501 22.89 5.06 -29.29
N SER A 502 24.22 5.13 -29.43
CA SER A 502 24.97 4.53 -30.55
C SER A 502 24.99 2.99 -30.55
N GLU A 503 24.57 2.36 -29.46
CA GLU A 503 24.55 0.91 -29.26
C GLU A 503 23.12 0.37 -29.06
N LEU A 504 22.09 1.20 -29.19
CA LEU A 504 20.69 0.78 -29.03
C LEU A 504 20.25 -0.20 -30.12
N TRP A 505 20.71 0.00 -31.36
CA TRP A 505 20.31 -0.81 -32.51
C TRP A 505 21.44 -1.00 -33.53
N PRO A 506 21.66 -2.24 -34.03
CA PRO A 506 21.04 -3.50 -33.64
C PRO A 506 21.45 -3.94 -32.23
N LEU A 507 20.72 -4.90 -31.64
CA LEU A 507 21.10 -5.46 -30.34
C LEU A 507 22.52 -6.06 -30.40
N GLY A 508 23.31 -5.83 -29.34
CA GLY A 508 24.72 -6.20 -29.30
C GLY A 508 25.25 -6.49 -27.89
N PRO A 509 26.57 -6.68 -27.73
CA PRO A 509 27.19 -7.08 -26.47
C PRO A 509 26.94 -6.13 -25.29
N ALA A 510 26.60 -4.86 -25.54
CA ALA A 510 26.26 -3.89 -24.50
C ALA A 510 25.06 -4.32 -23.63
N TYR A 511 24.16 -5.16 -24.16
CA TYR A 511 22.99 -5.67 -23.45
C TYR A 511 23.32 -6.83 -22.50
N SER A 512 24.35 -7.63 -22.80
CA SER A 512 24.67 -8.84 -22.03
C SER A 512 24.99 -8.58 -20.55
N LYS A 513 25.52 -7.40 -20.21
CA LYS A 513 25.79 -7.02 -18.81
C LYS A 513 24.53 -6.80 -17.96
N TYR A 514 23.36 -6.68 -18.60
CA TYR A 514 22.04 -6.56 -17.95
C TYR A 514 21.20 -7.84 -18.09
N CYS A 515 21.78 -8.91 -18.64
CA CYS A 515 21.19 -10.25 -18.61
C CYS A 515 21.64 -10.98 -17.33
N THR A 516 21.18 -12.22 -17.15
CA THR A 516 21.63 -13.07 -16.04
C THR A 516 23.13 -13.37 -16.14
N THR A 517 23.75 -13.75 -15.02
CA THR A 517 25.15 -14.19 -14.97
C THR A 517 25.31 -15.70 -15.09
N SER A 518 24.26 -16.40 -15.53
CA SER A 518 24.32 -17.83 -15.79
C SER A 518 25.40 -18.13 -16.84
N SER A 519 26.23 -19.14 -16.54
CA SER A 519 27.33 -19.55 -17.40
C SER A 519 26.87 -20.35 -18.62
N SER A 520 25.58 -20.73 -18.68
CA SER A 520 25.07 -21.69 -19.67
C SER A 520 23.93 -21.17 -20.55
N ALA A 521 23.09 -20.25 -20.06
CA ALA A 521 21.94 -19.71 -20.79
C ALA A 521 21.56 -18.31 -20.27
N MET A 522 20.63 -17.61 -20.93
CA MET A 522 20.00 -16.36 -20.43
C MET A 522 20.98 -15.20 -20.12
N ASN A 523 22.18 -15.25 -20.70
CA ASN A 523 23.25 -14.24 -20.57
C ASN A 523 23.37 -13.34 -21.81
N SER A 524 22.37 -13.37 -22.68
CA SER A 524 22.23 -12.52 -23.87
C SER A 524 20.77 -12.34 -24.27
N THR A 525 20.50 -11.40 -25.15
CA THR A 525 19.16 -11.13 -25.72
C THR A 525 18.80 -12.06 -26.89
N LYS A 526 19.68 -13.00 -27.26
CA LYS A 526 19.57 -13.77 -28.50
C LYS A 526 18.31 -14.64 -28.56
N MET A 527 17.85 -15.19 -27.44
CA MET A 527 16.61 -15.95 -27.42
C MET A 527 15.41 -15.06 -27.78
N LEU A 528 15.26 -13.94 -27.08
CA LEU A 528 14.20 -12.97 -27.35
C LEU A 528 14.25 -12.45 -28.79
N GLU A 529 15.45 -12.17 -29.31
CA GLU A 529 15.65 -11.78 -30.70
C GLU A 529 15.13 -12.84 -31.68
N ASN A 530 15.46 -14.12 -31.45
CA ASN A 530 14.96 -15.21 -32.28
C ASN A 530 13.43 -15.34 -32.20
N VAL A 531 12.85 -15.19 -31.01
CA VAL A 531 11.40 -15.27 -30.80
C VAL A 531 10.68 -14.15 -31.55
N VAL A 532 11.14 -12.91 -31.37
CA VAL A 532 10.57 -11.73 -32.04
C VAL A 532 10.64 -11.90 -33.56
N ASN A 533 11.81 -12.24 -34.09
CA ASN A 533 12.00 -12.39 -35.53
C ASN A 533 11.16 -13.54 -36.10
N ALA A 534 11.03 -14.66 -35.38
CA ALA A 534 10.27 -15.81 -35.86
C ALA A 534 8.75 -15.60 -35.80
N GLN A 535 8.25 -14.89 -34.79
CA GLN A 535 6.80 -14.67 -34.62
C GLN A 535 6.27 -13.48 -35.42
N TYR A 536 7.00 -12.36 -35.43
CA TYR A 536 6.50 -11.07 -35.95
C TYR A 536 7.29 -10.53 -37.15
N GLY A 537 8.41 -11.17 -37.50
CA GLY A 537 9.36 -10.71 -38.51
C GLY A 537 10.45 -9.79 -37.94
N GLU A 538 11.55 -9.64 -38.70
CA GLU A 538 12.69 -8.79 -38.32
C GLU A 538 12.22 -7.39 -37.94
N ALA A 539 12.79 -6.84 -36.87
CA ALA A 539 12.49 -5.49 -36.43
C ALA A 539 13.32 -4.44 -37.19
N ASP A 540 12.71 -3.31 -37.47
CA ASP A 540 13.29 -2.21 -38.26
C ASP A 540 14.00 -1.15 -37.38
N GLY A 541 13.96 -1.34 -36.05
CA GLY A 541 14.57 -0.46 -35.06
C GLY A 541 14.23 -0.90 -33.63
N ILE A 542 14.81 -0.21 -32.64
CA ILE A 542 14.64 -0.56 -31.22
C ILE A 542 13.19 -0.34 -30.73
N GLU A 543 12.48 0.64 -31.27
CA GLU A 543 11.07 0.91 -30.94
C GLU A 543 10.16 -0.22 -31.44
N ASP A 544 10.36 -0.69 -32.67
CA ASP A 544 9.60 -1.83 -33.21
C ASP A 544 9.95 -3.13 -32.48
N PHE A 545 11.23 -3.37 -32.21
CA PHE A 545 11.67 -4.50 -31.40
C PHE A 545 11.01 -4.49 -30.02
N THR A 546 11.02 -3.34 -29.33
CA THR A 546 10.41 -3.17 -28.00
C THR A 546 8.92 -3.50 -28.04
N ARG A 547 8.19 -3.00 -29.04
CA ARG A 547 6.76 -3.31 -29.20
C ARG A 547 6.51 -4.81 -29.40
N LYS A 548 7.28 -5.47 -30.28
CA LYS A 548 7.15 -6.91 -30.56
C LYS A 548 7.52 -7.75 -29.33
N ALA A 549 8.59 -7.39 -28.62
CA ALA A 549 9.00 -8.03 -27.38
C ALA A 549 7.91 -7.90 -26.29
N HIS A 550 7.36 -6.71 -26.10
CA HIS A 550 6.27 -6.49 -25.15
C HIS A 550 5.04 -7.34 -25.44
N ALA A 551 4.64 -7.50 -26.71
CA ALA A 551 3.52 -8.35 -27.08
C ALA A 551 3.78 -9.84 -26.73
N ALA A 552 4.99 -10.34 -27.05
CA ALA A 552 5.39 -11.70 -26.71
C ALA A 552 5.42 -11.94 -25.18
N ASP A 553 6.01 -11.01 -24.44
CA ASP A 553 6.17 -11.09 -22.98
C ASP A 553 4.82 -11.02 -22.24
N TYR A 554 3.93 -10.11 -22.67
CA TYR A 554 2.59 -9.93 -22.10
C TYR A 554 1.77 -11.23 -22.19
N ASP A 555 1.65 -11.79 -23.40
CA ASP A 555 0.81 -12.95 -23.65
C ASP A 555 1.38 -14.22 -22.98
N ALA A 556 2.70 -14.42 -23.05
CA ALA A 556 3.35 -15.59 -22.46
C ALA A 556 3.25 -15.57 -20.93
N THR A 557 3.45 -14.41 -20.29
CA THR A 557 3.34 -14.26 -18.83
C THR A 557 1.89 -14.36 -18.36
N ARG A 558 0.93 -13.73 -19.06
CA ARG A 558 -0.50 -13.83 -18.71
C ARG A 558 -0.96 -15.28 -18.72
N ALA A 559 -0.63 -16.00 -19.80
CA ALA A 559 -1.04 -17.39 -19.97
C ALA A 559 -0.46 -18.33 -18.90
N MET A 560 0.74 -18.04 -18.38
CA MET A 560 1.34 -18.79 -17.28
C MET A 560 0.43 -18.82 -16.05
N PHE A 561 0.00 -17.66 -15.56
CA PHE A 561 -0.89 -17.58 -14.40
C PHE A 561 -2.30 -18.09 -14.71
N GLU A 562 -2.83 -17.76 -15.89
CA GLU A 562 -4.16 -18.18 -16.33
C GLU A 562 -4.31 -19.71 -16.40
N ALA A 563 -3.30 -20.43 -16.94
CA ALA A 563 -3.32 -21.88 -17.04
C ALA A 563 -3.41 -22.54 -15.66
N PHE A 564 -2.66 -22.03 -14.68
CA PHE A 564 -2.71 -22.52 -13.30
C PHE A 564 -4.07 -22.30 -12.64
N ARG A 565 -4.82 -21.27 -13.05
CA ARG A 565 -6.15 -20.97 -12.52
C ARG A 565 -7.24 -21.82 -13.19
N VAL A 566 -7.14 -22.03 -14.50
CA VAL A 566 -8.09 -22.87 -15.26
C VAL A 566 -7.97 -24.35 -14.91
N ASN A 567 -6.78 -24.84 -14.54
CA ASN A 567 -6.60 -26.25 -14.18
C ASN A 567 -6.83 -26.55 -12.68
N LEU A 568 -7.47 -25.64 -11.93
CA LEU A 568 -7.90 -25.94 -10.56
C LEU A 568 -8.89 -27.13 -10.55
N PRO A 569 -8.80 -28.05 -9.57
CA PRO A 569 -7.93 -28.02 -8.39
C PRO A 569 -6.59 -28.79 -8.54
N ASN A 570 -6.17 -29.16 -9.75
CA ASN A 570 -4.93 -29.93 -9.98
C ASN A 570 -3.64 -29.12 -9.75
N THR A 571 -3.80 -27.80 -9.70
CA THR A 571 -2.76 -26.80 -9.44
C THR A 571 -2.86 -26.29 -8.00
N THR A 572 -1.70 -25.98 -7.43
CA THR A 572 -1.57 -25.62 -6.01
C THR A 572 -0.71 -24.36 -5.80
N GLY A 573 0.16 -24.02 -6.75
CA GLY A 573 0.86 -22.74 -6.73
C GLY A 573 1.70 -22.46 -7.97
N ILE A 574 1.92 -21.18 -8.24
CA ILE A 574 2.80 -20.65 -9.28
C ILE A 574 3.55 -19.43 -8.73
N VAL A 575 4.86 -19.38 -8.96
CA VAL A 575 5.73 -18.26 -8.60
C VAL A 575 6.52 -17.83 -9.82
N GLN A 576 6.27 -16.60 -10.28
CA GLN A 576 7.06 -15.96 -11.33
C GLN A 576 8.50 -15.76 -10.87
N TRP A 577 9.46 -16.10 -11.73
CA TRP A 577 10.86 -15.77 -11.58
C TRP A 577 11.19 -14.57 -12.47
N MET A 578 11.22 -13.34 -11.94
CA MET A 578 11.02 -12.89 -10.55
C MET A 578 10.06 -11.70 -10.49
N LEU A 579 9.74 -11.24 -9.27
CA LEU A 579 8.95 -10.04 -9.02
C LEU A 579 9.70 -8.79 -9.47
N ASN A 580 10.95 -8.66 -9.04
CA ASN A 580 11.81 -7.50 -9.21
C ASN A 580 13.27 -7.93 -9.41
N SER A 581 14.15 -6.98 -9.70
CA SER A 581 15.58 -7.20 -9.86
C SER A 581 16.40 -6.35 -8.90
N ALA A 582 17.54 -6.87 -8.45
CA ALA A 582 18.44 -6.20 -7.49
C ALA A 582 19.22 -5.02 -8.09
N CYS A 583 19.26 -4.94 -9.42
CA CYS A 583 19.88 -3.88 -10.22
C CYS A 583 19.18 -3.78 -11.59
N PRO A 584 19.49 -2.78 -12.45
CA PRO A 584 18.95 -2.74 -13.81
C PRO A 584 19.17 -4.07 -14.55
N SER A 585 18.09 -4.63 -15.12
CA SER A 585 18.07 -5.97 -15.72
C SER A 585 17.16 -6.01 -16.96
N LEU A 586 17.31 -7.05 -17.77
CA LEU A 586 16.45 -7.41 -18.92
C LEU A 586 15.69 -8.72 -18.69
N TYR A 587 16.00 -9.46 -17.63
CA TYR A 587 15.44 -10.78 -17.32
C TYR A 587 14.79 -10.79 -15.95
N TRP A 588 13.77 -11.64 -15.82
CA TRP A 588 13.18 -12.05 -14.54
C TRP A 588 12.78 -10.87 -13.65
N GLN A 589 11.88 -10.02 -14.14
CA GLN A 589 11.34 -8.89 -13.38
C GLN A 589 9.95 -8.55 -13.89
N LEU A 590 9.00 -8.24 -13.00
CA LEU A 590 7.71 -7.70 -13.39
C LEU A 590 7.77 -6.18 -13.48
N TYR A 591 8.49 -5.52 -12.59
CA TYR A 591 8.86 -4.11 -12.70
C TYR A 591 10.38 -3.97 -12.62
N ASP A 592 10.92 -2.97 -13.32
CA ASP A 592 12.37 -2.74 -13.36
C ASP A 592 12.90 -2.06 -12.08
N ASN A 593 14.23 -1.89 -12.02
CA ASN A 593 14.91 -1.27 -10.87
C ASN A 593 14.49 0.19 -10.61
N ASN A 594 13.79 0.86 -11.54
CA ASN A 594 13.23 2.20 -11.35
C ASN A 594 11.74 2.16 -10.95
N LEU A 595 11.21 0.97 -10.64
CA LEU A 595 9.79 0.70 -10.37
C LEU A 595 8.88 0.89 -11.60
N THR A 596 9.44 0.82 -12.81
CA THR A 596 8.64 0.90 -14.04
C THR A 596 8.01 -0.46 -14.35
N PRO A 597 6.68 -0.58 -14.48
CA PRO A 597 6.04 -1.83 -14.89
C PRO A 597 6.42 -2.29 -16.30
N THR A 598 6.80 -3.56 -16.45
CA THR A 598 7.02 -4.22 -17.75
C THR A 598 5.70 -4.70 -18.37
N ALA A 599 5.74 -5.21 -19.60
CA ALA A 599 4.58 -5.89 -20.19
C ALA A 599 4.13 -7.11 -19.36
N SER A 600 5.09 -7.86 -18.81
CA SER A 600 4.83 -9.01 -17.93
C SER A 600 4.03 -8.64 -16.68
N TYR A 601 4.29 -7.47 -16.07
CA TYR A 601 3.49 -6.96 -14.94
C TYR A 601 2.00 -6.90 -15.26
N TYR A 602 1.66 -6.31 -16.41
CA TYR A 602 0.26 -6.17 -16.82
C TYR A 602 -0.34 -7.51 -17.25
N GLY A 603 0.47 -8.43 -17.79
CA GLY A 603 0.09 -9.82 -18.01
C GLY A 603 -0.31 -10.52 -16.71
N VAL A 604 0.51 -10.41 -15.65
CA VAL A 604 0.20 -10.96 -14.31
C VAL A 604 -1.03 -10.29 -13.71
N LYS A 605 -1.10 -8.95 -13.75
CA LYS A 605 -2.24 -8.16 -13.26
C LYS A 605 -3.54 -8.64 -13.89
N LYS A 606 -3.56 -8.79 -15.20
CA LYS A 606 -4.73 -9.28 -15.94
C LYS A 606 -5.06 -10.70 -15.50
N ALA A 607 -4.07 -11.60 -15.51
CA ALA A 607 -4.24 -13.02 -15.18
C ALA A 607 -4.63 -13.32 -13.72
N CYS A 608 -4.41 -12.40 -12.77
CA CYS A 608 -4.66 -12.63 -11.36
C CYS A 608 -5.98 -12.02 -10.85
N ALA A 609 -6.78 -11.40 -11.73
CA ALA A 609 -8.10 -10.86 -11.39
C ALA A 609 -8.97 -11.90 -10.65
N PRO A 610 -9.56 -11.60 -9.47
CA PRO A 610 -10.22 -12.59 -8.61
C PRO A 610 -11.31 -13.44 -9.29
N ILE A 611 -12.01 -12.83 -10.25
CA ILE A 611 -12.98 -13.47 -11.12
C ILE A 611 -12.67 -13.05 -12.55
N GLN A 612 -12.55 -14.01 -13.46
CA GLN A 612 -12.10 -13.75 -14.83
C GLN A 612 -12.65 -14.77 -15.82
N LEU A 613 -12.79 -14.36 -17.08
CA LEU A 613 -12.95 -15.25 -18.22
C LEU A 613 -11.57 -15.48 -18.87
N ILE A 614 -11.19 -16.74 -19.03
CA ILE A 614 -9.86 -17.14 -19.48
C ILE A 614 -9.98 -18.04 -20.71
N PHE A 615 -9.28 -17.70 -21.79
CA PHE A 615 -9.15 -18.56 -22.97
C PHE A 615 -8.14 -19.68 -22.72
N ASN A 616 -8.54 -20.92 -22.95
CA ASN A 616 -7.71 -22.11 -22.83
C ASN A 616 -7.18 -22.54 -24.20
N TYR A 617 -5.86 -22.38 -24.39
CA TYR A 617 -5.18 -22.64 -25.66
C TYR A 617 -5.22 -24.12 -26.10
N LYS A 618 -5.43 -25.06 -25.17
CA LYS A 618 -5.44 -26.50 -25.47
C LYS A 618 -6.77 -26.94 -26.07
N ASP A 619 -7.88 -26.59 -25.43
CA ASP A 619 -9.21 -27.04 -25.83
C ASP A 619 -10.05 -25.98 -26.55
N TYR A 620 -9.52 -24.76 -26.74
CA TYR A 620 -10.18 -23.64 -27.42
C TYR A 620 -11.50 -23.21 -26.76
N LYS A 621 -11.63 -23.40 -25.45
CA LYS A 621 -12.77 -22.93 -24.67
C LYS A 621 -12.41 -21.71 -23.83
N VAL A 622 -13.44 -20.95 -23.47
CA VAL A 622 -13.33 -19.88 -22.49
C VAL A 622 -13.90 -20.37 -21.17
N TYR A 623 -13.12 -20.29 -20.10
CA TYR A 623 -13.51 -20.70 -18.75
C TYR A 623 -13.75 -19.50 -17.85
N ALA A 624 -14.84 -19.53 -17.10
CA ALA A 624 -15.05 -18.66 -15.96
C ALA A 624 -14.35 -19.23 -14.72
N VAL A 625 -13.48 -18.44 -14.09
CA VAL A 625 -12.74 -18.81 -12.88
C VAL A 625 -13.11 -17.85 -11.75
N ASN A 626 -13.36 -18.41 -10.56
CA ASN A 626 -13.66 -17.65 -9.34
C ASN A 626 -12.77 -18.14 -8.19
N GLU A 627 -11.94 -17.24 -7.65
CA GLU A 627 -11.11 -17.51 -6.46
C GLU A 627 -11.54 -16.69 -5.24
N SER A 628 -12.62 -15.91 -5.35
CA SER A 628 -13.16 -15.10 -4.25
C SER A 628 -13.71 -15.98 -3.12
N SER A 629 -14.03 -15.37 -1.98
CA SER A 629 -14.48 -16.09 -0.79
C SER A 629 -15.89 -16.71 -0.90
N LYS A 630 -16.63 -16.40 -1.97
CA LYS A 630 -18.03 -16.83 -2.19
C LYS A 630 -18.24 -17.27 -3.64
N ASP A 631 -19.21 -18.15 -3.83
CA ASP A 631 -19.72 -18.50 -5.16
C ASP A 631 -20.46 -17.30 -5.77
N LYS A 632 -20.44 -17.18 -7.10
CA LYS A 632 -21.09 -16.08 -7.82
C LYS A 632 -21.67 -16.54 -9.14
N ASP A 633 -22.83 -16.01 -9.51
CA ASP A 633 -23.31 -16.06 -10.89
C ASP A 633 -22.83 -14.82 -11.65
N ILE A 634 -22.19 -15.01 -12.79
CA ILE A 634 -21.67 -13.91 -13.61
C ILE A 634 -22.34 -13.88 -14.98
N LYS A 635 -22.54 -12.66 -15.50
CA LYS A 635 -22.92 -12.47 -16.89
C LYS A 635 -21.64 -12.28 -17.72
N ALA A 636 -21.31 -13.29 -18.51
CA ALA A 636 -20.14 -13.35 -19.37
C ALA A 636 -20.49 -12.90 -20.79
N TYR A 637 -19.62 -12.09 -21.41
CA TYR A 637 -19.73 -11.64 -22.79
C TYR A 637 -18.48 -12.05 -23.57
N ILE A 638 -18.68 -12.37 -24.85
CA ILE A 638 -17.62 -12.68 -25.78
C ILE A 638 -17.88 -12.01 -27.12
N LYS A 639 -16.83 -11.37 -27.66
CA LYS A 639 -16.74 -11.00 -29.07
C LYS A 639 -15.51 -11.64 -29.68
N VAL A 640 -15.65 -12.19 -30.88
CA VAL A 640 -14.53 -12.73 -31.66
C VAL A 640 -14.48 -12.04 -33.00
N TYR A 641 -13.29 -11.60 -33.40
CA TYR A 641 -13.03 -10.95 -34.68
C TYR A 641 -12.01 -11.76 -35.47
N ASP A 642 -12.06 -11.68 -36.80
CA ASP A 642 -10.98 -12.18 -37.66
C ASP A 642 -9.79 -11.20 -37.73
N ALA A 643 -8.73 -11.58 -38.44
CA ALA A 643 -7.54 -10.76 -38.66
C ALA A 643 -7.82 -9.38 -39.30
N GLN A 644 -8.96 -9.22 -40.00
CA GLN A 644 -9.36 -7.96 -40.62
C GLN A 644 -10.33 -7.16 -39.72
N SER A 645 -10.49 -7.55 -38.45
CA SER A 645 -11.43 -6.95 -37.50
C SER A 645 -12.92 -7.13 -37.87
N ASN A 646 -13.27 -8.11 -38.71
CA ASN A 646 -14.68 -8.45 -38.94
C ASN A 646 -15.20 -9.30 -37.78
N LEU A 647 -16.38 -8.95 -37.28
CA LEU A 647 -17.03 -9.66 -36.17
C LEU A 647 -17.52 -11.06 -36.61
N LEU A 648 -17.00 -12.10 -35.95
CA LEU A 648 -17.36 -13.51 -36.15
C LEU A 648 -18.38 -14.01 -35.12
N VAL A 649 -18.22 -13.60 -33.87
CA VAL A 649 -19.06 -14.01 -32.72
C VAL A 649 -19.35 -12.78 -31.86
N ASP A 650 -20.59 -12.63 -31.42
CA ASP A 650 -21.02 -11.64 -30.41
C ASP A 650 -22.16 -12.26 -29.61
N THR A 651 -21.86 -12.72 -28.40
CA THR A 651 -22.85 -13.41 -27.56
C THR A 651 -22.54 -13.24 -26.07
N SER A 652 -23.47 -13.68 -25.22
CA SER A 652 -23.32 -13.64 -23.78
C SER A 652 -24.05 -14.80 -23.11
N ASP A 653 -23.57 -15.24 -21.94
CA ASP A 653 -24.17 -16.32 -21.17
C ASP A 653 -24.07 -16.06 -19.66
N HIS A 654 -24.97 -16.67 -18.88
CA HIS A 654 -24.90 -16.70 -17.42
C HIS A 654 -24.13 -17.93 -16.96
N VAL A 655 -23.12 -17.71 -16.13
CA VAL A 655 -22.24 -18.78 -15.65
C VAL A 655 -22.15 -18.72 -14.14
N GLY A 656 -22.80 -19.69 -13.47
CA GLY A 656 -22.56 -19.96 -12.06
C GLY A 656 -21.11 -20.43 -11.84
N THR A 657 -20.37 -19.70 -11.03
CA THR A 657 -18.95 -19.94 -10.70
C THR A 657 -18.79 -20.30 -9.23
N GLU A 658 -18.41 -21.55 -8.98
CA GLU A 658 -18.05 -22.04 -7.66
C GLU A 658 -16.59 -21.71 -7.36
N ARG A 659 -16.28 -21.42 -6.08
CA ARG A 659 -14.91 -21.11 -5.67
C ARG A 659 -13.95 -22.24 -6.04
N ARG A 660 -12.90 -21.92 -6.80
CA ARG A 660 -11.84 -22.84 -7.27
C ARG A 660 -12.35 -24.00 -8.14
N HIS A 661 -13.49 -23.83 -8.80
CA HIS A 661 -14.04 -24.78 -9.76
C HIS A 661 -14.29 -24.07 -11.10
N PRO A 662 -13.25 -23.99 -11.96
CA PRO A 662 -13.37 -23.41 -13.30
C PRO A 662 -14.50 -24.06 -14.11
N LYS A 663 -15.26 -23.26 -14.84
CA LYS A 663 -16.39 -23.72 -15.64
C LYS A 663 -16.33 -23.17 -17.06
N ALA A 664 -16.46 -24.03 -18.05
CA ALA A 664 -16.53 -23.61 -19.45
C ALA A 664 -17.77 -22.73 -19.68
N ALA A 665 -17.57 -21.58 -20.32
CA ALA A 665 -18.57 -20.57 -20.65
C ALA A 665 -18.85 -20.52 -22.17
N PHE A 666 -17.80 -20.61 -22.99
CA PHE A 666 -17.92 -20.57 -24.45
C PHE A 666 -16.98 -21.59 -25.11
N ASP A 667 -17.37 -22.09 -26.28
CA ASP A 667 -16.59 -23.04 -27.07
C ASP A 667 -16.25 -22.41 -28.44
N LEU A 668 -14.96 -22.25 -28.72
CA LEU A 668 -14.44 -21.65 -29.94
C LEU A 668 -13.70 -22.67 -30.82
N ASP A 669 -13.85 -23.97 -30.59
CA ASP A 669 -13.08 -25.00 -31.32
C ASP A 669 -13.33 -24.94 -32.84
N SER A 670 -14.54 -24.52 -33.26
CA SER A 670 -14.87 -24.30 -34.68
C SER A 670 -14.04 -23.20 -35.38
N LEU A 671 -13.39 -22.34 -34.61
CA LEU A 671 -12.50 -21.27 -35.10
C LEU A 671 -11.01 -21.66 -35.03
N ARG A 672 -10.69 -22.88 -34.57
CA ARG A 672 -9.30 -23.37 -34.50
C ARG A 672 -8.62 -23.30 -35.87
N GLY A 673 -7.37 -22.83 -35.87
CA GLY A 673 -6.59 -22.67 -37.10
C GLY A 673 -6.91 -21.40 -37.88
N ARG A 674 -7.54 -20.41 -37.25
CA ARG A 674 -7.78 -19.07 -37.82
C ARG A 674 -7.08 -18.01 -36.98
N ASP A 675 -6.61 -16.95 -37.63
CA ASP A 675 -6.15 -15.74 -36.98
C ASP A 675 -7.36 -14.97 -36.44
N ILE A 676 -7.45 -14.85 -35.12
CA ILE A 676 -8.60 -14.24 -34.45
C ILE A 676 -8.19 -13.36 -33.28
N PHE A 677 -9.05 -12.39 -32.98
CA PHE A 677 -9.02 -11.63 -31.73
C PHE A 677 -10.21 -12.02 -30.86
N VAL A 678 -9.99 -12.29 -29.58
CA VAL A 678 -11.05 -12.69 -28.64
C VAL A 678 -11.14 -11.65 -27.53
N ALA A 679 -12.26 -10.94 -27.46
CA ALA A 679 -12.56 -9.96 -26.41
C ALA A 679 -13.59 -10.54 -25.45
N LEU A 680 -13.22 -10.62 -24.17
CA LEU A 680 -14.01 -11.16 -23.08
C LEU A 680 -14.36 -10.06 -22.09
N ARG A 681 -15.58 -10.10 -21.55
CA ARG A 681 -16.01 -9.15 -20.51
C ARG A 681 -16.95 -9.82 -19.53
N ILE A 682 -16.83 -9.46 -18.24
CA ILE A 682 -17.83 -9.75 -17.22
C ILE A 682 -18.62 -8.48 -16.95
N ARG A 683 -19.95 -8.56 -16.78
CA ARG A 683 -20.76 -7.40 -16.38
C ARG A 683 -20.22 -6.83 -15.06
N ASP A 684 -19.88 -5.55 -15.05
CA ASP A 684 -19.31 -4.84 -13.89
C ASP A 684 -18.01 -5.48 -13.34
N GLY A 685 -17.28 -6.20 -14.20
CA GLY A 685 -16.04 -6.89 -13.86
C GLY A 685 -14.91 -6.59 -14.84
N GLN A 686 -13.83 -7.37 -14.73
CA GLN A 686 -12.64 -7.23 -15.56
C GLN A 686 -12.88 -7.74 -16.99
N ASP A 687 -12.26 -7.07 -17.96
CA ASP A 687 -12.17 -7.52 -19.34
C ASP A 687 -10.89 -8.35 -19.58
N ASN A 688 -10.83 -9.06 -20.70
CA ASN A 688 -9.63 -9.73 -21.18
C ASN A 688 -9.62 -9.79 -22.70
N PHE A 689 -8.44 -9.73 -23.32
CA PHE A 689 -8.32 -9.65 -24.77
C PHE A 689 -7.18 -10.53 -25.27
N TYR A 690 -7.44 -11.40 -26.23
CA TYR A 690 -6.47 -12.34 -26.77
C TYR A 690 -6.24 -12.10 -28.25
N CYS A 691 -4.98 -12.21 -28.68
CA CYS A 691 -4.58 -12.31 -30.08
C CYS A 691 -4.15 -13.76 -30.32
N ILE A 692 -4.91 -14.51 -31.12
CA ILE A 692 -4.70 -15.95 -31.33
C ILE A 692 -4.35 -16.19 -32.80
N PRO A 693 -3.13 -16.66 -33.11
CA PRO A 693 -2.74 -16.97 -34.48
C PRO A 693 -3.31 -18.32 -34.93
N ALA A 694 -3.51 -18.46 -36.24
CA ALA A 694 -3.90 -19.71 -36.89
C ALA A 694 -2.88 -20.83 -36.64
N LYS A 695 -1.59 -20.46 -36.60
CA LYS A 695 -0.49 -21.36 -36.32
C LYS A 695 0.10 -21.06 -34.94
N MET A 696 -0.07 -21.99 -34.02
CA MET A 696 0.51 -21.94 -32.67
C MET A 696 1.94 -22.51 -32.65
N THR A 697 2.65 -22.27 -31.55
CA THR A 697 3.98 -22.84 -31.30
C THR A 697 3.88 -24.36 -31.16
N THR A 698 4.85 -25.10 -31.71
CA THR A 698 5.01 -26.53 -31.47
C THR A 698 6.31 -26.76 -30.70
N TYR A 699 6.35 -27.80 -29.86
CA TYR A 699 7.43 -27.99 -28.88
C TYR A 699 8.12 -29.35 -29.02
N LYS A 700 9.44 -29.35 -28.78
CA LYS A 700 10.25 -30.58 -28.66
C LYS A 700 10.33 -31.02 -27.20
N PHE A 701 9.24 -31.57 -26.66
CA PHE A 701 9.16 -32.02 -25.27
C PHE A 701 10.24 -33.04 -24.88
N ASN A 702 10.67 -33.90 -25.81
CA ASN A 702 11.77 -34.84 -25.57
C ASN A 702 13.16 -34.17 -25.49
N LYS A 703 13.24 -32.87 -25.75
CA LYS A 703 14.44 -32.03 -25.61
C LYS A 703 14.29 -30.95 -24.54
N THR A 704 13.26 -31.04 -23.71
CA THR A 704 13.13 -30.21 -22.51
C THR A 704 14.41 -30.32 -21.68
N ASN A 705 14.95 -29.19 -21.28
CA ASN A 705 16.07 -29.09 -20.36
C ASN A 705 15.65 -28.26 -19.13
N TRP A 706 16.60 -27.94 -18.26
CA TRP A 706 16.30 -27.28 -16.99
C TRP A 706 15.73 -25.85 -17.14
N TYR A 707 15.98 -25.17 -18.27
CA TYR A 707 15.58 -23.77 -18.46
C TYR A 707 14.57 -23.55 -19.58
N VAL A 708 14.38 -24.49 -20.51
CA VAL A 708 13.45 -24.30 -21.63
C VAL A 708 12.95 -25.63 -22.19
N THR A 709 11.74 -25.59 -22.73
CA THR A 709 11.27 -26.57 -23.73
C THR A 709 11.42 -25.94 -25.11
N PRO A 710 12.37 -26.39 -25.95
CA PRO A 710 12.62 -25.73 -27.22
C PRO A 710 11.42 -25.78 -28.17
N ALA A 711 11.13 -24.65 -28.81
CA ALA A 711 10.19 -24.61 -29.93
C ALA A 711 10.73 -25.41 -31.12
N GLU A 712 9.85 -26.15 -31.79
CA GLU A 712 10.09 -26.73 -33.11
C GLU A 712 9.76 -25.70 -34.19
N GLU A 713 8.56 -25.12 -34.10
CA GLU A 713 8.12 -24.01 -34.91
C GLU A 713 7.47 -22.98 -33.97
N TYR A 714 7.69 -21.70 -34.24
CA TYR A 714 7.06 -20.62 -33.48
C TYR A 714 5.66 -20.31 -34.02
N ALA A 715 4.81 -19.76 -33.16
CA ALA A 715 3.54 -19.20 -33.56
C ALA A 715 3.71 -18.13 -34.65
N ASP A 716 2.76 -18.05 -35.58
CA ASP A 716 2.81 -17.09 -36.69
C ASP A 716 1.96 -15.86 -36.39
N MET A 717 2.59 -14.78 -35.96
CA MET A 717 1.92 -13.52 -35.60
C MET A 717 2.02 -12.48 -36.72
N HIS A 718 2.45 -12.83 -37.94
CA HIS A 718 2.61 -11.84 -39.01
C HIS A 718 1.30 -11.17 -39.41
N PHE A 719 0.15 -11.80 -39.14
CA PHE A 719 -1.16 -11.19 -39.42
C PHE A 719 -1.41 -9.90 -38.63
N VAL A 720 -0.78 -9.71 -37.46
CA VAL A 720 -0.87 -8.43 -36.73
C VAL A 720 0.03 -7.35 -37.32
N SER A 721 1.11 -7.72 -38.00
CA SER A 721 2.00 -6.77 -38.67
C SER A 721 1.32 -6.05 -39.84
N ASP A 722 0.34 -6.71 -40.48
CA ASP A 722 -0.43 -6.17 -41.60
C ASP A 722 -1.71 -5.41 -41.17
N MET A 723 -1.90 -5.18 -39.86
CA MET A 723 -3.10 -4.49 -39.37
C MET A 723 -3.21 -3.06 -39.92
N PRO A 724 -4.37 -2.67 -40.45
CA PRO A 724 -4.62 -1.29 -40.84
C PRO A 724 -4.50 -0.35 -39.64
N ARG A 725 -4.14 0.91 -39.90
CA ARG A 725 -4.07 1.94 -38.86
C ARG A 725 -5.46 2.18 -38.25
N ALA A 726 -5.54 2.11 -36.92
CA ALA A 726 -6.75 2.42 -36.16
C ALA A 726 -6.75 3.90 -35.76
N ALA A 727 -7.86 4.58 -36.01
CA ALA A 727 -8.07 5.97 -35.62
C ALA A 727 -8.56 6.02 -34.17
N VAL A 728 -7.64 6.28 -33.24
CA VAL A 728 -7.94 6.39 -31.81
C VAL A 728 -7.82 7.83 -31.36
N SER A 729 -8.92 8.39 -30.87
CA SER A 729 -8.95 9.64 -30.14
C SER A 729 -8.83 9.36 -28.63
N TYR A 730 -8.45 10.37 -27.86
CA TYR A 730 -8.28 10.25 -26.42
C TYR A 730 -8.82 11.47 -25.69
N LYS A 731 -9.19 11.26 -24.43
CA LYS A 731 -9.52 12.31 -23.47
C LYS A 731 -8.81 12.02 -22.17
N VAL A 732 -8.10 13.01 -21.63
CA VAL A 732 -7.43 12.91 -20.32
C VAL A 732 -8.04 13.91 -19.36
N VAL A 733 -8.49 13.40 -18.22
CA VAL A 733 -8.99 14.20 -17.11
C VAL A 733 -8.04 14.00 -15.95
N GLU A 734 -7.30 15.04 -15.59
CA GLU A 734 -6.55 15.08 -14.33
C GLU A 734 -7.51 15.47 -13.20
N SER A 735 -7.47 14.68 -12.14
CA SER A 735 -8.12 14.96 -10.87
C SER A 735 -7.10 14.66 -9.78
N VAL A 736 -7.42 15.05 -8.55
CA VAL A 736 -6.64 14.66 -7.40
C VAL A 736 -7.62 14.04 -6.42
N ASP A 737 -7.22 12.98 -5.75
CA ASP A 737 -7.97 12.37 -4.67
C ASP A 737 -7.09 12.29 -3.41
N ASN A 738 -7.58 11.62 -2.38
CA ASN A 738 -6.85 11.42 -1.12
C ASN A 738 -5.57 10.57 -1.25
N LEU A 739 -5.38 9.87 -2.37
CA LEU A 739 -4.21 9.05 -2.65
C LEU A 739 -3.19 9.76 -3.55
N GLY A 740 -3.54 10.88 -4.19
CA GLY A 740 -2.61 11.66 -5.01
C GLY A 740 -3.22 12.12 -6.32
N LYS A 741 -2.36 12.40 -7.32
CA LYS A 741 -2.85 12.77 -8.64
C LYS A 741 -3.40 11.55 -9.36
N LEU A 742 -4.58 11.72 -9.97
CA LEU A 742 -5.30 10.71 -10.73
C LEU A 742 -5.54 11.20 -12.15
N TRP A 743 -4.94 10.52 -13.14
CA TRP A 743 -5.21 10.74 -14.55
C TRP A 743 -6.23 9.71 -15.03
N THR A 744 -7.39 10.16 -15.50
CA THR A 744 -8.39 9.32 -16.16
C THR A 744 -8.27 9.49 -17.66
N VAL A 745 -7.85 8.44 -18.35
CA VAL A 745 -7.63 8.39 -19.80
C VAL A 745 -8.76 7.59 -20.44
N THR A 746 -9.56 8.21 -21.30
CA THR A 746 -10.54 7.51 -22.14
C THR A 746 -10.03 7.46 -23.56
N LEU A 747 -9.88 6.27 -24.11
CA LEU A 747 -9.50 6.00 -25.50
C LEU A 747 -10.77 5.64 -26.28
N THR A 748 -10.99 6.30 -27.41
CA THR A 748 -12.13 6.07 -28.30
C THR A 748 -11.62 5.63 -29.66
N ASN A 749 -12.01 4.45 -30.12
CA ASN A 749 -11.64 3.94 -31.44
C ASN A 749 -12.76 4.19 -32.44
N ASP A 750 -12.54 5.16 -33.33
CA ASP A 750 -13.51 5.61 -34.34
C ASP A 750 -13.41 4.82 -35.67
N SER A 751 -12.56 3.79 -35.71
CA SER A 751 -12.30 3.00 -36.92
C SER A 751 -12.94 1.61 -36.89
N ASP A 752 -13.01 0.98 -38.06
CA ASP A 752 -13.46 -0.40 -38.24
C ASP A 752 -12.42 -1.45 -37.77
N TYR A 753 -11.22 -1.01 -37.36
CA TYR A 753 -10.10 -1.87 -37.03
C TYR A 753 -9.84 -1.87 -35.53
N ILE A 754 -9.49 -3.02 -34.95
CA ILE A 754 -9.03 -3.10 -33.56
C ILE A 754 -7.78 -2.24 -33.40
N SER A 755 -7.72 -1.40 -32.38
CA SER A 755 -6.47 -0.78 -31.92
C SER A 755 -5.81 -1.71 -30.91
N TYR A 756 -4.63 -2.22 -31.24
CA TYR A 756 -3.95 -3.29 -30.48
C TYR A 756 -2.76 -2.75 -29.66
N GLN A 757 -2.56 -3.31 -28.45
CA GLN A 757 -1.41 -3.04 -27.56
C GLN A 757 -1.13 -1.55 -27.31
N ASN A 758 -2.15 -0.79 -26.90
CA ASN A 758 -1.97 0.60 -26.49
C ASN A 758 -1.31 0.67 -25.10
N VAL A 759 -0.12 1.24 -25.06
CA VAL A 759 0.70 1.44 -23.87
C VAL A 759 0.61 2.89 -23.45
N LEU A 760 0.06 3.12 -22.26
CA LEU A 760 -0.06 4.42 -21.62
C LEU A 760 1.11 4.63 -20.67
N LYS A 761 1.67 5.85 -20.68
CA LYS A 761 2.84 6.21 -19.88
C LYS A 761 2.63 7.58 -19.26
N LEU A 762 3.16 7.78 -18.06
CA LEU A 762 3.23 9.09 -17.43
C LEU A 762 4.65 9.64 -17.64
N VAL A 763 4.78 10.74 -18.38
CA VAL A 763 6.10 11.28 -18.78
C VAL A 763 6.30 12.71 -18.31
N ARG A 764 7.52 13.02 -17.88
CA ARG A 764 7.99 14.37 -17.56
C ARG A 764 8.11 15.23 -18.84
N PRO A 765 8.29 16.56 -18.72
CA PRO A 765 8.49 17.44 -19.87
C PRO A 765 9.69 17.06 -20.75
N ASP A 766 10.73 16.47 -20.17
CA ASP A 766 11.92 15.98 -20.88
C ASP A 766 11.73 14.62 -21.58
N GLY A 767 10.57 13.98 -21.39
CA GLY A 767 10.22 12.68 -21.96
C GLY A 767 10.61 11.47 -21.10
N SER A 768 11.22 11.67 -19.93
CA SER A 768 11.50 10.58 -18.99
C SER A 768 10.24 10.10 -18.27
N LEU A 769 10.21 8.83 -17.87
CA LEU A 769 9.08 8.25 -17.14
C LEU A 769 8.98 8.79 -15.71
N LEU A 770 7.78 9.15 -15.28
CA LEU A 770 7.47 9.50 -13.90
C LEU A 770 6.95 8.27 -13.16
N GLU A 771 7.79 7.68 -12.30
CA GLU A 771 7.50 6.43 -11.59
C GLU A 771 7.61 6.59 -10.05
N PRO A 772 6.91 5.76 -9.25
CA PRO A 772 5.97 4.74 -9.68
C PRO A 772 4.63 5.34 -10.17
N ALA A 773 4.15 4.88 -11.33
CA ALA A 773 2.85 5.22 -11.91
C ALA A 773 1.95 3.99 -11.93
N ILE A 774 0.87 4.03 -11.15
CA ILE A 774 0.00 2.89 -10.91
C ILE A 774 -1.23 2.95 -11.80
N TRP A 775 -1.15 2.25 -12.94
CA TRP A 775 -2.23 2.15 -13.91
C TRP A 775 -3.28 1.09 -13.52
N SER A 776 -4.57 1.39 -13.74
CA SER A 776 -5.68 0.45 -13.52
C SER A 776 -5.70 -0.69 -14.53
N ASP A 777 -5.23 -0.41 -15.74
CA ASP A 777 -5.00 -1.36 -16.83
C ASP A 777 -3.94 -0.75 -17.77
N ASN A 778 -3.26 -1.54 -18.59
CA ASN A 778 -2.32 -1.04 -19.59
C ASN A 778 -2.07 -2.13 -20.64
N PHE A 779 -1.34 -1.83 -21.72
CA PHE A 779 -1.18 -2.73 -22.87
C PHE A 779 -2.56 -3.14 -23.44
N VAL A 780 -3.45 -2.16 -23.58
CA VAL A 780 -4.88 -2.39 -23.80
C VAL A 780 -5.25 -2.43 -25.27
N ALA A 781 -6.22 -3.28 -25.62
CA ALA A 781 -6.90 -3.21 -26.90
C ALA A 781 -8.16 -2.33 -26.80
N VAL A 782 -8.49 -1.62 -27.88
CA VAL A 782 -9.74 -0.88 -28.04
C VAL A 782 -10.47 -1.42 -29.27
N LEU A 783 -11.64 -2.02 -29.05
CA LEU A 783 -12.44 -2.63 -30.11
C LEU A 783 -12.97 -1.58 -31.11
N PRO A 784 -13.34 -1.97 -32.34
CA PRO A 784 -13.94 -1.06 -33.30
C PRO A 784 -15.17 -0.35 -32.72
N HIS A 785 -15.29 0.95 -32.96
CA HIS A 785 -16.42 1.80 -32.52
C HIS A 785 -16.72 1.68 -31.02
N SER A 786 -15.67 1.57 -30.21
CA SER A 786 -15.78 1.35 -28.75
C SER A 786 -14.82 2.24 -27.98
N GLU A 787 -15.10 2.36 -26.68
CA GLU A 787 -14.28 3.13 -25.75
C GLU A 787 -13.64 2.25 -24.68
N LYS A 788 -12.49 2.69 -24.18
CA LYS A 788 -11.83 2.10 -23.01
C LYS A 788 -11.28 3.19 -22.09
N THR A 789 -11.68 3.15 -20.84
CA THR A 789 -11.19 4.07 -19.80
C THR A 789 -10.19 3.36 -18.90
N VAL A 790 -9.08 4.06 -18.63
CA VAL A 790 -7.98 3.61 -17.78
C VAL A 790 -7.60 4.76 -16.86
N THR A 791 -7.29 4.48 -15.60
CA THR A 791 -6.79 5.48 -14.65
C THR A 791 -5.33 5.24 -14.28
N CYS A 792 -4.58 6.30 -13.99
CA CYS A 792 -3.23 6.24 -13.41
C CYS A 792 -3.17 7.04 -12.12
N ARG A 793 -2.57 6.48 -11.07
CA ARG A 793 -2.21 7.22 -9.85
C ARG A 793 -0.70 7.42 -9.76
N CYS A 794 -0.29 8.61 -9.33
CA CYS A 794 1.10 8.90 -9.00
C CYS A 794 1.18 9.95 -7.89
N ASP A 795 1.92 9.62 -6.83
CA ASP A 795 2.07 10.47 -5.64
C ASP A 795 3.12 11.58 -5.85
N ARG A 796 3.86 11.52 -6.96
CA ARG A 796 4.88 12.51 -7.30
C ARG A 796 4.21 13.81 -7.73
N LYS A 797 4.62 14.93 -7.11
CA LYS A 797 4.11 16.28 -7.37
C LYS A 797 4.70 16.94 -8.65
N GLU A 798 5.43 16.17 -9.45
CA GLU A 798 6.13 16.67 -10.63
C GLU A 798 5.14 16.96 -11.77
N ASN A 799 5.48 17.90 -12.66
CA ASN A 799 4.70 18.12 -13.86
C ASN A 799 4.86 16.90 -14.79
N ALA A 800 3.75 16.32 -15.22
CA ALA A 800 3.74 15.17 -16.11
C ALA A 800 2.52 15.18 -17.01
N ARG A 801 2.64 14.49 -18.13
CA ARG A 801 1.62 14.34 -19.16
C ARG A 801 1.48 12.88 -19.53
N VAL A 802 0.30 12.50 -20.01
CA VAL A 802 0.09 11.15 -20.52
C VAL A 802 0.70 11.07 -21.93
N ALA A 803 1.41 9.98 -22.20
CA ALA A 803 1.84 9.60 -23.53
C ALA A 803 1.26 8.23 -23.89
N MET A 804 0.99 8.02 -25.17
CA MET A 804 0.53 6.73 -25.67
C MET A 804 1.34 6.26 -26.87
N THR A 805 1.65 4.98 -26.87
CA THR A 805 2.16 4.24 -28.04
C THR A 805 1.23 3.07 -28.32
N GLY A 806 0.87 2.80 -29.57
CA GLY A 806 0.05 1.64 -29.94
C GLY A 806 0.71 0.81 -31.05
N TRP A 807 0.19 -0.40 -31.29
CA TRP A 807 0.69 -1.25 -32.37
C TRP A 807 0.40 -0.67 -33.75
N ASN A 808 -0.88 -0.41 -34.01
CA ASN A 808 -1.40 0.16 -35.25
C ASN A 808 -2.04 1.55 -35.02
N THR A 809 -1.60 2.26 -33.99
CA THR A 809 -2.04 3.64 -33.67
C THR A 809 -0.82 4.55 -33.58
N ASP A 810 -0.97 5.82 -33.98
CA ASP A 810 0.15 6.76 -33.99
C ASP A 810 0.62 7.08 -32.57
N ILE A 811 1.94 7.25 -32.41
CA ILE A 811 2.53 7.73 -31.16
C ILE A 811 2.09 9.16 -30.95
N THR A 812 1.44 9.41 -29.82
CA THR A 812 0.96 10.75 -29.48
C THR A 812 1.37 11.08 -28.05
N LEU A 813 2.00 12.24 -27.88
CA LEU A 813 1.85 12.95 -26.61
C LEU A 813 0.37 13.28 -26.53
N ILE A 814 -0.29 12.80 -25.48
CA ILE A 814 -1.67 13.12 -25.25
C ILE A 814 -1.66 14.51 -24.61
N PRO A 815 -1.96 15.61 -25.35
CA PRO A 815 -2.22 16.89 -24.73
C PRO A 815 -3.30 16.66 -23.68
N ASP A 816 -3.16 17.36 -22.54
CA ASP A 816 -4.26 17.46 -21.59
C ASP A 816 -5.42 18.07 -22.36
N ASP A 817 -6.37 17.23 -22.74
CA ASP A 817 -7.58 17.67 -23.40
C ASP A 817 -8.52 18.28 -22.37
N ASN A 818 -8.02 19.35 -21.77
CA ASN A 818 -8.79 20.39 -21.14
C ASN A 818 -9.55 21.21 -22.20
N THR A 819 -9.79 20.72 -23.43
CA THR A 819 -10.88 21.23 -24.26
C THR A 819 -12.24 20.69 -23.79
N ARG A 820 -12.55 20.93 -22.50
CA ARG A 820 -13.83 21.59 -22.23
C ARG A 820 -13.80 22.81 -23.14
N ASP A 821 -14.75 22.94 -24.06
CA ASP A 821 -14.94 24.09 -24.93
C ASP A 821 -14.37 25.38 -24.31
N LYS A 822 -13.08 25.66 -24.57
CA LYS A 822 -12.41 26.81 -23.97
C LYS A 822 -12.95 28.07 -24.61
N SER A 823 -13.74 28.02 -25.68
CA SER A 823 -14.41 29.21 -26.19
C SER A 823 -15.52 29.72 -25.26
N LYS A 824 -15.94 28.93 -24.25
CA LYS A 824 -16.73 29.41 -23.10
C LYS A 824 -15.90 29.85 -21.89
N TYR A 825 -14.59 29.55 -21.86
CA TYR A 825 -13.69 29.81 -20.74
C TYR A 825 -12.45 30.67 -21.13
N ALA A 826 -12.39 31.16 -22.37
CA ALA A 826 -11.24 31.89 -22.94
C ALA A 826 -11.22 33.38 -22.60
N GLU A 827 -12.16 33.84 -21.79
CA GLU A 827 -11.99 35.06 -21.05
C GLU A 827 -12.27 34.71 -19.60
N HIS A 828 -11.22 34.39 -18.83
CA HIS A 828 -10.91 34.94 -17.52
C HIS A 828 -9.68 34.20 -16.98
N VAL A 829 -8.67 34.99 -16.61
CA VAL A 829 -7.27 34.61 -16.44
C VAL A 829 -7.07 33.78 -15.16
N TYR A 830 -6.46 32.59 -15.25
CA TYR A 830 -5.93 31.88 -14.06
C TYR A 830 -4.44 31.58 -14.24
N GLY A 831 -3.65 31.94 -13.21
CA GLY A 831 -2.19 31.89 -13.21
C GLY A 831 -1.62 30.49 -12.94
N ASP A 832 -0.33 30.34 -13.25
CA ASP A 832 0.53 29.23 -12.79
C ASP A 832 0.31 28.98 -11.29
N GLY A 833 0.25 27.71 -10.87
CA GLY A 833 -0.26 27.18 -9.59
C GLY A 833 0.19 27.79 -8.25
N ASP A 834 1.02 28.83 -8.26
CA ASP A 834 1.38 29.65 -7.11
C ASP A 834 0.70 31.02 -7.12
N LYS A 835 -0.17 31.33 -8.09
CA LYS A 835 -0.81 32.64 -8.24
C LYS A 835 -2.31 32.54 -8.54
N TYR A 836 -3.07 33.44 -7.96
CA TYR A 836 -4.50 33.60 -8.21
C TYR A 836 -4.87 35.08 -8.32
N VAL A 837 -5.79 35.38 -9.24
CA VAL A 837 -6.45 36.68 -9.34
C VAL A 837 -7.93 36.41 -9.34
N ALA A 838 -8.69 37.05 -8.45
CA ALA A 838 -10.13 36.87 -8.40
C ALA A 838 -10.77 37.26 -9.74
N SER A 839 -11.59 36.36 -10.29
CA SER A 839 -12.32 36.56 -11.55
C SER A 839 -13.36 37.68 -11.43
N ALA A 840 -13.99 37.80 -10.25
CA ALA A 840 -14.89 38.88 -9.87
C ALA A 840 -14.82 39.12 -8.35
N ARG A 841 -14.81 40.39 -7.94
CA ARG A 841 -14.94 40.80 -6.54
C ARG A 841 -16.41 41.06 -6.20
N TYR A 842 -16.76 40.93 -4.93
CA TYR A 842 -18.08 41.23 -4.42
C TYR A 842 -18.02 42.28 -3.30
N ASP A 843 -19.03 43.13 -3.27
CA ASP A 843 -19.18 44.14 -2.24
C ASP A 843 -19.54 43.50 -0.90
N VAL A 844 -18.91 44.00 0.16
CA VAL A 844 -19.15 43.57 1.54
C VAL A 844 -19.80 44.73 2.29
N PRO A 845 -21.13 44.78 2.42
CA PRO A 845 -21.79 45.79 3.23
C PRO A 845 -21.47 45.60 4.72
N VAL A 846 -21.49 46.70 5.47
CA VAL A 846 -21.37 46.66 6.93
C VAL A 846 -22.69 46.20 7.54
N ILE A 847 -22.66 45.07 8.22
CA ILE A 847 -23.79 44.47 8.93
C ILE A 847 -23.63 44.74 10.43
N LYS A 848 -24.63 45.40 11.02
CA LYS A 848 -24.57 45.79 12.43
C LYS A 848 -24.97 44.63 13.34
N GLU A 849 -24.09 44.28 14.27
CA GLU A 849 -24.38 43.27 15.29
C GLU A 849 -25.57 43.66 16.21
N PRO A 850 -26.53 42.74 16.43
CA PRO A 850 -27.57 42.88 17.45
C PRO A 850 -26.99 42.62 18.86
N LYS A 851 -27.29 43.50 19.84
CA LYS A 851 -26.78 43.39 21.22
C LYS A 851 -27.89 43.13 22.25
N GLY A 852 -27.56 42.32 23.27
CA GLY A 852 -28.30 42.24 24.54
C GLY A 852 -29.63 41.48 24.52
N LYS A 853 -29.84 40.59 23.55
CA LYS A 853 -31.03 39.72 23.45
C LYS A 853 -30.72 38.28 23.91
N LYS A 854 -31.76 37.45 24.11
CA LYS A 854 -31.60 36.01 24.38
C LYS A 854 -31.23 35.29 23.07
N VAL A 855 -30.40 34.25 23.15
CA VAL A 855 -30.15 33.35 22.02
C VAL A 855 -31.32 32.38 21.88
N LYS A 856 -32.02 32.46 20.75
CA LYS A 856 -33.09 31.57 20.29
C LYS A 856 -32.56 30.57 19.26
N ASN A 857 -31.73 31.03 18.33
CA ASN A 857 -31.16 30.21 17.25
C ASN A 857 -29.63 30.17 17.33
N VAL A 858 -29.03 29.05 16.94
CA VAL A 858 -27.59 28.95 16.73
C VAL A 858 -27.30 28.43 15.33
N ILE A 859 -26.46 29.16 14.60
CA ILE A 859 -25.96 28.76 13.29
C ILE A 859 -24.46 28.57 13.39
N MET A 860 -24.00 27.36 13.11
CA MET A 860 -22.59 27.00 13.08
C MET A 860 -22.16 26.78 11.65
N MET A 861 -21.25 27.61 11.16
CA MET A 861 -20.70 27.52 9.81
C MET A 861 -19.25 27.03 9.88
N ILE A 862 -18.94 25.98 9.13
CA ILE A 862 -17.62 25.34 9.13
C ILE A 862 -17.01 25.47 7.74
N GLY A 863 -15.87 26.15 7.63
CA GLY A 863 -15.04 26.07 6.41
C GLY A 863 -14.08 24.91 6.60
N ASP A 864 -14.38 23.74 6.04
CA ASP A 864 -13.51 22.56 6.18
C ASP A 864 -12.12 22.89 5.61
N GLY A 865 -11.06 22.57 6.34
CA GLY A 865 -9.68 22.88 5.93
C GLY A 865 -9.31 24.39 5.93
N MET A 866 -10.16 25.28 6.43
CA MET A 866 -9.93 26.74 6.45
C MET A 866 -9.04 27.19 7.63
N GLY A 867 -7.87 27.77 7.29
CA GLY A 867 -6.98 28.45 8.23
C GLY A 867 -6.96 29.98 8.07
N LEU A 868 -6.17 30.65 8.92
CA LEU A 868 -5.94 32.10 8.80
C LEU A 868 -5.28 32.47 7.46
N GLU A 869 -4.54 31.55 6.87
CA GLU A 869 -3.82 31.71 5.62
C GLU A 869 -4.78 31.70 4.42
N GLN A 870 -5.74 30.78 4.39
CA GLN A 870 -6.82 30.77 3.39
C GLN A 870 -7.63 32.05 3.46
N ILE A 871 -8.02 32.49 4.66
CA ILE A 871 -8.77 33.73 4.87
C ILE A 871 -7.96 34.95 4.41
N SER A 872 -6.68 35.01 4.76
CA SER A 872 -5.79 36.10 4.33
C SER A 872 -5.67 36.17 2.80
N CYS A 873 -5.60 35.02 2.13
CA CYS A 873 -5.57 34.92 0.68
C CYS A 873 -6.88 35.44 0.06
N ALA A 874 -8.03 34.97 0.56
CA ALA A 874 -9.34 35.43 0.08
C ALA A 874 -9.55 36.92 0.32
N TRP A 875 -9.11 37.44 1.47
CA TRP A 875 -9.18 38.85 1.80
C TRP A 875 -8.41 39.72 0.81
N VAL A 876 -7.16 39.35 0.47
CA VAL A 876 -6.40 40.06 -0.56
C VAL A 876 -7.08 39.94 -1.92
N ALA A 877 -7.52 38.74 -2.28
CA ALA A 877 -8.10 38.49 -3.60
C ALA A 877 -9.43 39.22 -3.82
N ASN A 878 -10.25 39.39 -2.78
CA ASN A 878 -11.49 40.20 -2.82
C ASN A 878 -11.24 41.71 -2.60
N GLY A 879 -9.99 42.18 -2.64
CA GLY A 879 -9.68 43.61 -2.58
C GLY A 879 -9.71 44.21 -1.18
N GLY A 880 -9.53 43.40 -0.14
CA GLY A 880 -9.37 43.83 1.24
C GLY A 880 -10.65 43.77 2.09
N HIS A 881 -11.66 43.03 1.63
CA HIS A 881 -12.94 42.91 2.31
C HIS A 881 -13.49 41.49 2.20
N LEU A 882 -14.00 40.92 3.30
CA LEU A 882 -14.78 39.68 3.36
C LEU A 882 -15.98 39.88 4.31
N TYR A 883 -17.06 39.13 4.15
CA TYR A 883 -18.17 39.14 5.12
C TYR A 883 -17.71 38.74 6.52
N LEU A 884 -16.65 37.93 6.63
CA LEU A 884 -15.93 37.68 7.89
C LEU A 884 -15.49 38.96 8.63
N ASP A 885 -15.28 40.08 7.95
CA ASP A 885 -14.92 41.37 8.58
C ASP A 885 -16.06 41.97 9.43
N ASN A 886 -17.30 41.48 9.26
CA ASN A 886 -18.46 41.94 10.04
C ASN A 886 -18.55 41.31 11.43
N PHE A 887 -17.72 40.33 11.75
CA PHE A 887 -17.73 39.67 13.05
C PHE A 887 -16.99 40.52 14.11
N PRO A 888 -17.65 40.93 15.20
CA PRO A 888 -17.04 41.77 16.23
C PRO A 888 -16.14 40.98 17.20
N VAL A 889 -16.24 39.64 17.20
CA VAL A 889 -15.47 38.76 18.08
C VAL A 889 -14.72 37.71 17.27
N VAL A 890 -13.43 37.56 17.57
CA VAL A 890 -12.55 36.54 17.01
C VAL A 890 -11.80 35.82 18.14
N GLY A 891 -11.79 34.50 18.09
CA GLY A 891 -10.98 33.61 18.91
C GLY A 891 -10.10 32.70 18.04
N LEU A 892 -9.27 31.88 18.69
CA LEU A 892 -8.42 30.86 18.05
C LEU A 892 -8.63 29.51 18.72
N SER A 893 -8.71 28.45 17.93
CA SER A 893 -9.05 27.11 18.38
C SER A 893 -7.94 26.09 18.09
N ARG A 894 -7.61 25.25 19.07
CA ARG A 894 -6.67 24.13 18.92
C ARG A 894 -7.38 22.85 18.47
N THR A 895 -6.93 22.28 17.36
CA THR A 895 -7.69 21.27 16.63
C THR A 895 -7.20 19.84 16.80
N TYR A 896 -6.05 19.58 17.44
CA TYR A 896 -5.45 18.24 17.57
C TYR A 896 -6.44 17.14 18.04
N ALA A 897 -6.22 15.92 17.54
CA ALA A 897 -6.93 14.71 17.93
C ALA A 897 -6.27 14.07 19.16
N THR A 898 -6.99 13.19 19.86
CA THR A 898 -6.48 12.61 21.11
C THR A 898 -5.30 11.67 20.89
N ASP A 899 -5.15 11.07 19.71
CA ASP A 899 -4.05 10.16 19.35
C ASP A 899 -3.07 10.70 18.30
N LYS A 900 -3.33 11.89 17.73
CA LYS A 900 -2.46 12.58 16.74
C LYS A 900 -2.42 14.09 16.94
N LEU A 901 -1.23 14.67 16.76
CA LEU A 901 -1.03 16.12 16.82
C LEU A 901 -1.78 16.89 15.72
N ILE A 902 -1.81 16.32 14.52
CA ILE A 902 -2.56 16.84 13.38
C ILE A 902 -3.85 16.04 13.29
N THR A 903 -4.99 16.72 13.44
CA THR A 903 -6.32 16.11 13.40
C THR A 903 -6.75 15.81 11.96
N ASP A 904 -7.90 15.16 11.78
CA ASP A 904 -8.70 15.18 10.56
C ASP A 904 -10.11 15.73 10.79
N SER A 905 -10.87 15.88 9.71
CA SER A 905 -12.25 16.40 9.71
C SER A 905 -13.16 15.55 10.60
N SER A 906 -12.91 14.24 10.73
CA SER A 906 -13.67 13.39 11.66
C SER A 906 -13.45 13.76 13.12
N ALA A 907 -12.21 13.76 13.61
CA ALA A 907 -11.91 14.09 15.00
C ALA A 907 -12.13 15.58 15.31
N GLY A 908 -11.86 16.46 14.35
CA GLY A 908 -12.07 17.90 14.44
C GLY A 908 -13.55 18.26 14.48
N GLY A 909 -14.32 17.75 13.52
CA GLY A 909 -15.78 17.87 13.47
C GLY A 909 -16.46 17.23 14.69
N SER A 910 -15.98 16.08 15.16
CA SER A 910 -16.49 15.43 16.38
C SER A 910 -16.29 16.28 17.63
N ALA A 911 -15.17 16.96 17.77
CA ALA A 911 -14.95 17.89 18.87
C ALA A 911 -15.92 19.07 18.80
N LEU A 912 -16.12 19.64 17.61
CA LEU A 912 -17.08 20.74 17.36
C LEU A 912 -18.55 20.32 17.53
N ALA A 913 -18.87 19.07 17.24
CA ALA A 913 -20.22 18.55 17.36
C ALA A 913 -20.55 18.11 18.80
N THR A 914 -19.63 17.46 19.49
CA THR A 914 -19.92 16.79 20.77
C THR A 914 -19.40 17.54 21.99
N GLY A 915 -18.36 18.35 21.83
CA GLY A 915 -17.61 18.95 22.94
C GLY A 915 -16.64 18.00 23.62
N VAL A 916 -16.34 16.86 23.00
CA VAL A 916 -15.37 15.86 23.45
C VAL A 916 -14.38 15.60 22.31
N LYS A 917 -13.08 15.72 22.58
CA LYS A 917 -12.05 15.33 21.61
C LYS A 917 -12.01 13.81 21.48
N THR A 918 -11.73 13.34 20.27
CA THR A 918 -11.65 11.91 19.96
C THR A 918 -10.44 11.58 19.09
N ARG A 919 -10.31 10.31 18.73
CA ARG A 919 -9.20 9.76 17.94
C ARG A 919 -9.36 10.10 16.48
N TYR A 920 -8.24 10.17 15.77
CA TYR A 920 -8.21 10.38 14.32
C TYR A 920 -9.05 9.31 13.60
N GLY A 921 -9.97 9.74 12.73
CA GLY A 921 -10.87 8.84 11.99
C GLY A 921 -12.20 8.51 12.70
N PHE A 922 -12.42 8.98 13.93
CA PHE A 922 -13.64 8.71 14.73
C PHE A 922 -14.69 9.81 14.55
N ILE A 923 -15.96 9.41 14.48
CA ILE A 923 -17.14 10.24 14.24
C ILE A 923 -18.04 10.20 15.48
N ALA A 924 -18.10 11.32 16.21
CA ALA A 924 -18.92 11.56 17.40
C ALA A 924 -18.94 10.42 18.44
N VAL A 925 -17.81 9.75 18.62
CA VAL A 925 -17.56 8.77 19.67
C VAL A 925 -16.40 9.23 20.55
N ASP A 926 -16.31 8.75 21.79
CA ASP A 926 -15.17 9.04 22.66
C ASP A 926 -13.93 8.21 22.25
N GLU A 927 -12.83 8.33 23.01
CA GLU A 927 -11.58 7.62 22.72
C GLU A 927 -11.71 6.09 22.73
N ASP A 928 -12.70 5.58 23.48
CA ASP A 928 -13.03 4.16 23.59
C ASP A 928 -14.01 3.69 22.50
N GLY A 929 -14.48 4.60 21.64
CA GLY A 929 -15.41 4.32 20.55
C GLY A 929 -16.88 4.28 20.97
N LEU A 930 -17.23 4.82 22.14
CA LEU A 930 -18.61 4.90 22.61
C LEU A 930 -19.29 6.18 22.08
N PRO A 931 -20.55 6.11 21.58
CA PRO A 931 -21.31 7.26 21.10
C PRO A 931 -21.37 8.42 22.09
N VAL A 932 -21.05 9.63 21.62
CA VAL A 932 -21.14 10.88 22.39
C VAL A 932 -22.16 11.82 21.74
N LYS A 933 -23.14 12.27 22.51
CA LYS A 933 -24.23 13.10 22.02
C LYS A 933 -23.75 14.43 21.42
N SER A 934 -24.11 14.67 20.15
CA SER A 934 -23.83 15.93 19.43
C SER A 934 -24.71 17.09 19.90
N ILE A 935 -24.37 18.33 19.52
CA ILE A 935 -25.21 19.51 19.72
C ILE A 935 -26.53 19.38 18.96
N LEU A 936 -26.50 18.83 17.75
CA LEU A 936 -27.69 18.64 16.95
C LEU A 936 -28.68 17.72 17.68
N ALA A 937 -28.21 16.57 18.18
CA ALA A 937 -29.03 15.67 18.98
C ALA A 937 -29.54 16.34 20.27
N ASP A 938 -28.70 17.11 20.98
CA ASP A 938 -29.11 17.85 22.18
C ASP A 938 -30.17 18.93 21.87
N ALA A 939 -30.07 19.62 20.73
CA ALA A 939 -31.05 20.61 20.27
C ALA A 939 -32.38 19.95 19.91
N HIS A 940 -32.34 18.82 19.18
CA HIS A 940 -33.51 18.03 18.86
C HIS A 940 -34.24 17.55 20.13
N GLU A 941 -33.52 17.01 21.11
CA GLU A 941 -34.10 16.57 22.39
C GLU A 941 -34.76 17.72 23.18
N ARG A 942 -34.26 18.94 23.03
CA ARG A 942 -34.86 20.16 23.62
C ARG A 942 -36.06 20.67 22.82
N GLY A 943 -36.38 20.03 21.70
CA GLY A 943 -37.50 20.37 20.83
C GLY A 943 -37.25 21.60 19.95
N LEU A 944 -35.98 21.94 19.70
CA LEU A 944 -35.60 22.87 18.64
C LEU A 944 -35.63 22.16 17.30
N ARG A 945 -35.82 22.92 16.22
CA ARG A 945 -35.60 22.38 14.87
C ARG A 945 -34.11 22.25 14.59
N THR A 946 -33.73 21.34 13.71
CA THR A 946 -32.32 21.01 13.46
C THR A 946 -32.03 20.84 11.98
N GLY A 947 -30.82 21.22 11.54
CA GLY A 947 -30.42 21.00 10.16
C GLY A 947 -28.92 20.91 9.93
N VAL A 948 -28.57 20.27 8.82
CA VAL A 948 -27.23 20.17 8.24
C VAL A 948 -27.32 20.50 6.75
N SER A 949 -26.51 21.44 6.28
CA SER A 949 -26.47 21.86 4.88
C SER A 949 -25.02 21.92 4.39
N VAL A 950 -24.66 21.01 3.51
CA VAL A 950 -23.28 20.87 3.00
C VAL A 950 -23.26 20.77 1.48
N VAL A 951 -22.08 20.95 0.89
CA VAL A 951 -21.83 20.73 -0.54
C VAL A 951 -20.98 19.49 -0.81
N CYS A 952 -20.53 18.80 0.24
CA CYS A 952 -19.93 17.47 0.11
C CYS A 952 -20.96 16.34 0.21
N ARG A 953 -20.51 15.08 0.15
CA ARG A 953 -21.27 13.91 0.60
C ARG A 953 -21.81 14.16 2.01
N ILE A 954 -23.12 14.01 2.23
CA ILE A 954 -23.67 14.21 3.58
C ILE A 954 -23.13 13.18 4.59
N GLY A 955 -22.62 12.03 4.11
CA GLY A 955 -21.92 11.02 4.91
C GLY A 955 -20.45 11.35 5.23
N ASP A 956 -19.89 12.44 4.69
CA ASP A 956 -18.52 12.83 5.00
C ASP A 956 -18.37 13.23 6.47
N ALA A 957 -17.12 13.28 6.92
CA ALA A 957 -16.79 13.20 8.32
C ALA A 957 -17.34 14.34 9.17
N THR A 958 -17.28 15.57 8.68
CA THR A 958 -17.74 16.75 9.41
C THR A 958 -19.26 16.80 9.53
N PRO A 959 -20.08 16.65 8.46
CA PRO A 959 -21.53 16.54 8.60
C PRO A 959 -21.95 15.29 9.40
N ALA A 960 -21.29 14.16 9.18
CA ALA A 960 -21.57 12.92 9.90
C ALA A 960 -21.33 13.07 11.42
N ALA A 961 -20.36 13.87 11.86
CA ALA A 961 -20.11 14.12 13.28
C ALA A 961 -21.30 14.78 14.02
N PHE A 962 -22.19 15.48 13.30
CA PHE A 962 -23.39 16.04 13.90
C PHE A 962 -24.56 15.04 13.95
N CYS A 963 -24.59 14.05 13.06
CA CYS A 963 -25.75 13.19 12.83
C CYS A 963 -25.54 11.70 13.16
N ASN A 964 -24.29 11.23 13.27
CA ASN A 964 -23.96 9.81 13.29
C ASN A 964 -22.88 9.50 14.32
N HIS A 965 -22.71 8.21 14.63
CA HIS A 965 -21.66 7.71 15.51
C HIS A 965 -20.92 6.55 14.82
N SER A 966 -19.60 6.65 14.71
CA SER A 966 -18.78 5.60 14.12
C SER A 966 -17.32 5.68 14.59
N ILE A 967 -16.68 4.52 14.78
CA ILE A 967 -15.22 4.43 14.97
C ILE A 967 -14.45 4.50 13.64
N SER A 968 -15.14 4.67 12.51
CA SER A 968 -14.53 4.80 11.19
C SER A 968 -15.33 5.73 10.29
N ARG A 969 -14.69 6.82 9.86
CA ARG A 969 -15.22 7.74 8.84
C ARG A 969 -15.40 7.11 7.44
N TYR A 970 -14.91 5.89 7.22
CA TYR A 970 -14.99 5.20 5.91
C TYR A 970 -16.20 4.26 5.77
N ASP A 971 -17.07 4.19 6.79
CA ASP A 971 -18.29 3.39 6.76
C ASP A 971 -19.46 4.18 6.14
N GLU A 972 -19.32 4.61 4.89
CA GLU A 972 -20.29 5.50 4.19
C GLU A 972 -21.72 4.93 4.18
N GLU A 973 -21.88 3.64 3.91
CA GLU A 973 -23.20 2.99 3.97
C GLU A 973 -23.73 2.91 5.41
N GLY A 974 -22.87 2.68 6.41
CA GLY A 974 -23.27 2.71 7.82
C GLY A 974 -23.68 4.10 8.31
N LEU A 975 -22.95 5.14 7.90
CA LEU A 975 -23.24 6.53 8.21
C LEU A 975 -24.54 6.99 7.52
N ALA A 976 -24.71 6.70 6.23
CA ALA A 976 -25.94 7.00 5.49
C ALA A 976 -27.19 6.37 6.16
N ALA A 977 -27.08 5.14 6.67
CA ALA A 977 -28.21 4.48 7.35
C ALA A 977 -28.57 5.15 8.69
N GLN A 978 -27.61 5.74 9.40
CA GLN A 978 -27.86 6.38 10.69
C GLN A 978 -28.61 7.72 10.56
N TYR A 979 -28.67 8.33 9.38
CA TYR A 979 -29.48 9.54 9.14
C TYR A 979 -30.98 9.32 9.36
N LEU A 980 -31.47 8.07 9.32
CA LEU A 980 -32.85 7.74 9.64
C LEU A 980 -33.26 8.18 11.05
N ASP A 981 -32.33 8.21 11.99
CA ASP A 981 -32.59 8.40 13.42
C ASP A 981 -31.79 9.58 14.02
N CYS A 982 -31.15 10.41 13.18
CA CYS A 982 -30.30 11.51 13.65
C CYS A 982 -31.08 12.71 14.22
N GLY A 983 -32.38 12.80 13.94
CA GLY A 983 -33.25 13.86 14.45
C GLY A 983 -33.07 15.20 13.75
N ALA A 984 -32.48 15.25 12.55
CA ALA A 984 -32.35 16.46 11.73
C ALA A 984 -33.60 16.69 10.87
N ASP A 985 -34.20 17.88 10.92
CA ASP A 985 -35.36 18.24 10.09
C ASP A 985 -34.97 18.65 8.66
N PHE A 986 -33.78 19.22 8.47
CA PHE A 986 -33.29 19.72 7.19
C PHE A 986 -31.93 19.12 6.87
N LEU A 987 -31.85 18.30 5.82
CA LEU A 987 -30.62 17.60 5.41
C LEU A 987 -30.33 17.89 3.94
N ILE A 988 -29.22 18.55 3.65
CA ILE A 988 -28.77 18.87 2.27
C ILE A 988 -27.32 18.43 2.09
N GLY A 989 -27.05 17.69 1.02
CA GLY A 989 -25.70 17.27 0.65
C GLY A 989 -25.65 16.49 -0.67
N GLY A 990 -24.50 15.88 -0.97
CA GLY A 990 -24.34 14.86 -2.01
C GLY A 990 -24.42 13.44 -1.42
N GLY A 991 -24.09 12.44 -2.23
CA GLY A 991 -23.94 11.05 -1.79
C GLY A 991 -25.17 10.16 -2.04
N ILE A 992 -26.02 10.46 -3.03
CA ILE A 992 -27.22 9.66 -3.37
C ILE A 992 -26.91 8.17 -3.45
N LYS A 993 -25.76 7.83 -4.03
CA LYS A 993 -25.30 6.46 -4.20
C LYS A 993 -25.27 5.67 -2.89
N PHE A 994 -24.87 6.27 -1.77
CA PHE A 994 -24.78 5.58 -0.48
C PHE A 994 -26.15 5.39 0.21
N PHE A 995 -27.17 6.10 -0.26
CA PHE A 995 -28.55 5.94 0.20
C PHE A 995 -29.33 4.92 -0.63
N LYS A 996 -29.04 4.80 -1.95
CA LYS A 996 -29.80 3.94 -2.89
C LYS A 996 -29.05 2.70 -3.38
N ASP A 997 -27.76 2.82 -3.72
CA ASP A 997 -26.98 1.75 -4.35
C ASP A 997 -26.17 0.95 -3.32
N ARG A 998 -26.88 0.43 -2.32
CA ARG A 998 -26.28 -0.13 -1.11
C ARG A 998 -26.00 -1.62 -1.21
N SER A 999 -24.91 -2.05 -0.59
CA SER A 999 -24.52 -3.47 -0.53
C SER A 999 -25.49 -4.36 0.26
N ASP A 1000 -26.25 -3.77 1.20
CA ASP A 1000 -27.28 -4.44 2.00
C ASP A 1000 -28.66 -4.49 1.32
N GLY A 1001 -28.79 -3.90 0.13
CA GLY A 1001 -30.03 -3.86 -0.65
C GLY A 1001 -31.13 -2.96 -0.09
N ARG A 1002 -30.83 -2.13 0.92
CA ARG A 1002 -31.77 -1.12 1.45
C ARG A 1002 -31.82 0.10 0.54
N ASP A 1003 -32.96 0.78 0.55
CA ASP A 1003 -33.11 2.12 -0.04
C ASP A 1003 -33.45 3.10 1.09
N ILE A 1004 -32.43 3.80 1.56
CA ILE A 1004 -32.55 4.72 2.69
C ILE A 1004 -33.35 5.96 2.28
N VAL A 1005 -33.38 6.35 1.00
CA VAL A 1005 -34.25 7.45 0.54
C VAL A 1005 -35.72 7.05 0.73
N GLU A 1006 -36.10 5.85 0.35
CA GLU A 1006 -37.47 5.37 0.54
C GLU A 1006 -37.83 5.17 2.02
N GLU A 1007 -36.87 4.72 2.85
CA GLU A 1007 -37.06 4.64 4.30
C GLU A 1007 -37.23 6.05 4.94
N MET A 1008 -36.48 7.06 4.48
CA MET A 1008 -36.62 8.45 4.92
C MET A 1008 -37.97 9.04 4.49
N LYS A 1009 -38.41 8.78 3.26
CA LYS A 1009 -39.76 9.16 2.80
C LYS A 1009 -40.84 8.51 3.65
N ALA A 1010 -40.68 7.25 4.04
CA ALA A 1010 -41.61 6.56 4.93
C ALA A 1010 -41.66 7.19 6.34
N LYS A 1011 -40.58 7.85 6.78
CA LYS A 1011 -40.54 8.68 8.00
C LYS A 1011 -41.06 10.11 7.80
N GLY A 1012 -41.51 10.45 6.59
CA GLY A 1012 -42.14 11.73 6.28
C GLY A 1012 -41.19 12.79 5.69
N TYR A 1013 -39.97 12.43 5.32
CA TYR A 1013 -39.05 13.36 4.63
C TYR A 1013 -39.51 13.61 3.20
N ASN A 1014 -39.55 14.89 2.82
CA ASN A 1014 -39.63 15.28 1.42
C ASN A 1014 -38.25 15.06 0.77
N PHE A 1015 -38.16 14.24 -0.26
CA PHE A 1015 -36.91 14.03 -0.99
C PHE A 1015 -36.84 14.99 -2.18
N VAL A 1016 -35.71 15.69 -2.32
CA VAL A 1016 -35.43 16.57 -3.46
C VAL A 1016 -34.05 16.27 -4.04
N ASP A 1017 -33.88 16.33 -5.35
CA ASP A 1017 -32.57 16.13 -6.00
C ASP A 1017 -32.22 17.20 -7.04
N THR A 1018 -33.05 18.25 -7.13
CA THR A 1018 -32.81 19.41 -8.00
C THR A 1018 -32.99 20.74 -7.27
N ARG A 1019 -32.26 21.79 -7.71
CA ARG A 1019 -32.30 23.12 -7.09
C ARG A 1019 -33.70 23.73 -7.13
N GLU A 1020 -34.45 23.45 -8.20
CA GLU A 1020 -35.83 23.90 -8.37
C GLU A 1020 -36.76 23.26 -7.33
N GLU A 1021 -36.60 21.97 -7.05
CA GLU A 1021 -37.38 21.28 -6.02
C GLU A 1021 -37.03 21.75 -4.60
N LEU A 1022 -35.75 22.02 -4.34
CA LEU A 1022 -35.32 22.63 -3.08
C LEU A 1022 -35.94 24.02 -2.90
N ALA A 1023 -35.90 24.86 -3.94
CA ALA A 1023 -36.50 26.19 -3.91
C ALA A 1023 -38.03 26.16 -3.70
N ALA A 1024 -38.72 25.17 -4.28
CA ALA A 1024 -40.16 24.97 -4.16
C ALA A 1024 -40.60 24.27 -2.86
N SER A 1025 -39.66 23.84 -2.02
CA SER A 1025 -39.98 23.13 -0.78
C SER A 1025 -40.56 24.08 0.29
N GLU A 1026 -41.73 23.71 0.82
CA GLU A 1026 -42.49 24.48 1.81
C GLU A 1026 -42.63 23.76 3.18
N LYS A 1027 -42.12 22.53 3.30
CA LYS A 1027 -42.36 21.66 4.48
C LYS A 1027 -41.11 20.92 4.92
N LEU A 1028 -40.98 20.76 6.24
CA LEU A 1028 -40.04 19.87 6.91
C LEU A 1028 -40.74 18.57 7.34
N PRO A 1029 -40.01 17.44 7.48
CA PRO A 1029 -38.57 17.33 7.23
C PRO A 1029 -38.20 17.14 5.75
N ILE A 1030 -36.98 17.49 5.36
CA ILE A 1030 -36.48 17.42 3.98
C ILE A 1030 -35.12 16.73 3.91
N LEU A 1031 -34.95 15.88 2.88
CA LEU A 1031 -33.69 15.26 2.50
C LEU A 1031 -33.39 15.65 1.04
N GLY A 1032 -32.42 16.54 0.85
CA GLY A 1032 -31.93 16.93 -0.46
C GLY A 1032 -30.58 16.30 -0.78
N LEU A 1033 -30.51 15.47 -1.82
CA LEU A 1033 -29.28 14.87 -2.27
C LEU A 1033 -29.05 15.20 -3.75
N PHE A 1034 -28.01 15.96 -4.09
CA PHE A 1034 -27.86 16.60 -5.42
C PHE A 1034 -26.76 16.01 -6.30
N ALA A 1035 -26.05 15.00 -5.82
CA ALA A 1035 -24.98 14.31 -6.55
C ALA A 1035 -24.81 12.87 -6.07
N ASP A 1036 -24.32 11.99 -6.94
CA ASP A 1036 -24.05 10.59 -6.60
C ASP A 1036 -22.99 10.45 -5.49
N THR A 1037 -21.97 11.33 -5.51
CA THR A 1037 -20.92 11.44 -4.49
C THR A 1037 -20.79 12.90 -4.05
N GLU A 1038 -19.76 13.62 -4.49
CA GLU A 1038 -19.57 15.05 -4.20
C GLU A 1038 -20.37 15.94 -5.14
N MET A 1039 -20.83 17.10 -4.67
CA MET A 1039 -21.30 18.12 -5.59
C MET A 1039 -20.12 18.70 -6.38
N ALA A 1040 -20.40 19.29 -7.53
CA ALA A 1040 -19.37 19.93 -8.34
C ALA A 1040 -18.70 21.11 -7.59
N PRO A 1041 -17.48 21.53 -7.96
CA PRO A 1041 -16.84 22.71 -7.37
C PRO A 1041 -17.70 23.97 -7.51
N ALA A 1042 -17.52 24.98 -6.65
CA ALA A 1042 -18.29 26.22 -6.59
C ALA A 1042 -18.48 26.89 -7.96
N LEU A 1043 -17.43 26.85 -8.79
CA LEU A 1043 -17.44 27.36 -10.17
C LEU A 1043 -18.48 26.68 -11.07
N ASP A 1044 -18.77 25.40 -10.83
CA ASP A 1044 -19.62 24.54 -11.66
C ASP A 1044 -21.00 24.26 -11.02
N ARG A 1045 -21.11 24.21 -9.68
CA ARG A 1045 -22.39 23.90 -8.98
C ARG A 1045 -23.36 25.08 -8.86
N GLY A 1046 -22.89 26.32 -9.08
CA GLY A 1046 -23.66 27.53 -8.81
C GLY A 1046 -23.88 27.78 -7.30
N PRO A 1047 -24.74 28.73 -6.91
CA PRO A 1047 -24.85 29.20 -5.52
C PRO A 1047 -25.66 28.25 -4.61
N ILE A 1048 -25.58 26.94 -4.81
CA ILE A 1048 -26.42 25.97 -4.10
C ILE A 1048 -26.16 25.97 -2.58
N LEU A 1049 -24.95 26.30 -2.13
CA LEU A 1049 -24.65 26.47 -0.69
C LEU A 1049 -25.42 27.65 -0.11
N GLU A 1050 -25.41 28.80 -0.80
CA GLU A 1050 -26.18 29.99 -0.43
C GLU A 1050 -27.70 29.70 -0.46
N GLU A 1051 -28.18 29.09 -1.55
CA GLU A 1051 -29.60 28.78 -1.74
C GLU A 1051 -30.13 27.80 -0.69
N SER A 1052 -29.36 26.76 -0.37
CA SER A 1052 -29.71 25.79 0.66
C SER A 1052 -29.67 26.41 2.07
N ALA A 1053 -28.70 27.25 2.37
CA ALA A 1053 -28.65 27.98 3.63
C ALA A 1053 -29.87 28.92 3.80
N VAL A 1054 -30.20 29.71 2.78
CA VAL A 1054 -31.38 30.60 2.82
C VAL A 1054 -32.67 29.80 2.98
N LYS A 1055 -32.81 28.68 2.27
CA LYS A 1055 -33.97 27.80 2.41
C LYS A 1055 -34.04 27.16 3.79
N ALA A 1056 -32.92 26.76 4.38
CA ALA A 1056 -32.87 26.26 5.75
C ALA A 1056 -33.35 27.32 6.75
N LEU A 1057 -32.89 28.57 6.61
CA LEU A 1057 -33.33 29.68 7.48
C LEU A 1057 -34.82 29.96 7.36
N GLU A 1058 -35.38 29.87 6.15
CA GLU A 1058 -36.82 30.01 5.91
C GLU A 1058 -37.64 28.91 6.60
N LEU A 1059 -37.22 27.64 6.45
CA LEU A 1059 -38.00 26.50 6.92
C LEU A 1059 -37.79 26.19 8.41
N LEU A 1060 -36.59 26.42 8.95
CA LEU A 1060 -36.27 26.12 10.35
C LEU A 1060 -36.78 27.20 11.31
N ASP A 1061 -37.05 28.43 10.84
CA ASP A 1061 -37.54 29.51 11.70
C ASP A 1061 -38.87 29.15 12.39
N ASN A 1062 -38.90 29.33 13.70
CA ASN A 1062 -40.04 29.00 14.56
C ASN A 1062 -39.88 29.64 15.96
N ASP A 1063 -40.94 29.58 16.78
CA ASP A 1063 -40.98 30.21 18.11
C ASP A 1063 -40.01 29.58 19.14
N LYS A 1064 -39.67 28.29 19.01
CA LYS A 1064 -38.72 27.59 19.90
C LYS A 1064 -37.26 27.75 19.48
N GLY A 1065 -37.03 28.09 18.22
CA GLY A 1065 -35.70 28.24 17.62
C GLY A 1065 -35.14 26.98 16.98
N PHE A 1066 -33.91 27.08 16.49
CA PHE A 1066 -33.22 26.01 15.77
C PHE A 1066 -31.70 25.96 15.99
N PHE A 1067 -31.11 24.80 15.69
CA PHE A 1067 -29.67 24.62 15.47
C PHE A 1067 -29.41 24.24 14.01
N LEU A 1068 -28.56 24.99 13.32
CA LEU A 1068 -28.21 24.73 11.92
C LEU A 1068 -26.69 24.66 11.77
N MET A 1069 -26.20 23.58 11.18
CA MET A 1069 -24.81 23.45 10.73
C MET A 1069 -24.74 23.65 9.21
N ILE A 1070 -23.84 24.53 8.76
CA ILE A 1070 -23.57 24.78 7.34
C ILE A 1070 -22.08 24.55 7.09
N GLU A 1071 -21.73 23.91 5.98
CA GLU A 1071 -20.33 23.66 5.65
C GLU A 1071 -19.95 24.13 4.25
N GLY A 1072 -18.86 24.90 4.17
CA GLY A 1072 -18.09 25.11 2.94
C GLY A 1072 -17.07 23.98 2.78
N SER A 1073 -17.54 22.84 2.28
CA SER A 1073 -16.83 21.56 2.43
C SER A 1073 -15.57 21.42 1.56
N SER A 1074 -15.58 21.90 0.32
CA SER A 1074 -14.48 21.63 -0.63
C SER A 1074 -13.30 22.62 -0.55
N ILE A 1075 -13.30 23.54 0.42
CA ILE A 1075 -12.09 24.33 0.73
C ILE A 1075 -10.95 23.39 1.12
N ASP A 1076 -11.26 22.36 1.91
CA ASP A 1076 -10.35 21.31 2.34
C ASP A 1076 -9.81 20.49 1.16
N ASP A 1077 -10.72 19.94 0.34
CA ASP A 1077 -10.41 19.16 -0.85
C ASP A 1077 -9.40 19.90 -1.74
N HIS A 1078 -9.71 21.16 -2.09
CA HIS A 1078 -8.84 21.92 -2.97
C HIS A 1078 -7.55 22.39 -2.27
N CYS A 1079 -7.52 22.53 -0.94
CA CYS A 1079 -6.28 22.74 -0.20
C CYS A 1079 -5.42 21.47 -0.11
N HIS A 1080 -6.02 20.28 -0.01
CA HIS A 1080 -5.31 19.00 -0.13
C HIS A 1080 -4.65 18.85 -1.51
N HIS A 1081 -5.32 19.38 -2.54
CA HIS A 1081 -4.85 19.36 -3.92
C HIS A 1081 -3.92 20.52 -4.28
N ASN A 1082 -3.64 21.43 -3.32
CA ASN A 1082 -2.86 22.66 -3.52
C ASN A 1082 -3.39 23.55 -4.66
N GLN A 1083 -4.69 23.53 -4.89
CA GLN A 1083 -5.38 24.23 -5.96
C GLN A 1083 -5.91 25.57 -5.46
N VAL A 1084 -5.01 26.56 -5.31
CA VAL A 1084 -5.39 27.88 -4.75
C VAL A 1084 -6.57 28.52 -5.47
N GLY A 1085 -6.70 28.38 -6.79
CA GLY A 1085 -7.81 28.96 -7.53
C GLY A 1085 -9.18 28.40 -7.10
N TYR A 1086 -9.32 27.07 -7.08
CA TYR A 1086 -10.56 26.43 -6.63
C TYR A 1086 -10.80 26.67 -5.14
N ALA A 1087 -9.76 26.59 -4.30
CA ALA A 1087 -9.87 26.88 -2.86
C ALA A 1087 -10.37 28.31 -2.58
N MET A 1088 -9.96 29.29 -3.39
CA MET A 1088 -10.46 30.67 -3.26
C MET A 1088 -11.90 30.82 -3.72
N GLU A 1089 -12.30 30.16 -4.80
CA GLU A 1089 -13.69 30.22 -5.30
C GLU A 1089 -14.67 29.51 -4.33
N GLU A 1090 -14.26 28.38 -3.75
CA GLU A 1090 -14.98 27.73 -2.63
C GLU A 1090 -15.11 28.65 -1.41
N LEU A 1091 -14.00 29.28 -1.01
CA LEU A 1091 -14.01 30.20 0.13
C LEU A 1091 -14.85 31.45 -0.14
N PHE A 1092 -14.93 31.91 -1.39
CA PHE A 1092 -15.82 33.00 -1.80
C PHE A 1092 -17.30 32.59 -1.80
N ASP A 1093 -17.63 31.38 -2.21
CA ASP A 1093 -18.99 30.83 -2.10
C ASP A 1093 -19.41 30.73 -0.62
N PHE A 1094 -18.50 30.26 0.23
CA PHE A 1094 -18.70 30.19 1.68
C PHE A 1094 -18.86 31.60 2.32
N ASP A 1095 -17.99 32.56 1.99
CA ASP A 1095 -18.06 33.92 2.54
C ASP A 1095 -19.33 34.68 2.10
N LYS A 1096 -19.78 34.51 0.85
CA LYS A 1096 -21.08 35.06 0.39
C LYS A 1096 -22.26 34.44 1.15
N THR A 1097 -22.19 33.13 1.42
CA THR A 1097 -23.19 32.43 2.25
C THR A 1097 -23.19 32.96 3.68
N ILE A 1098 -22.01 33.22 4.27
CA ILE A 1098 -21.87 33.89 5.57
C ILE A 1098 -22.58 35.24 5.54
N GLY A 1099 -22.42 36.02 4.47
CA GLY A 1099 -23.13 37.28 4.28
C GLY A 1099 -24.65 37.15 4.40
N LYS A 1100 -25.26 36.18 3.71
CA LYS A 1100 -26.71 35.91 3.80
C LYS A 1100 -27.16 35.50 5.19
N VAL A 1101 -26.37 34.67 5.86
CA VAL A 1101 -26.64 34.25 7.24
C VAL A 1101 -26.56 35.45 8.20
N LEU A 1102 -25.57 36.32 8.05
CA LEU A 1102 -25.43 37.53 8.87
C LEU A 1102 -26.55 38.53 8.63
N GLU A 1103 -26.96 38.76 7.39
CA GLU A 1103 -28.10 39.62 7.05
C GLU A 1103 -29.38 39.14 7.75
N TRP A 1104 -29.62 37.83 7.76
CA TRP A 1104 -30.76 37.22 8.43
C TRP A 1104 -30.63 37.32 9.96
N ALA A 1105 -29.48 36.95 10.53
CA ALA A 1105 -29.23 36.96 11.96
C ALA A 1105 -29.31 38.38 12.55
N ALA A 1106 -28.85 39.39 11.82
CA ALA A 1106 -28.97 40.79 12.23
C ALA A 1106 -30.43 41.27 12.26
N LYS A 1107 -31.27 40.76 11.34
CA LYS A 1107 -32.70 41.07 11.28
C LYS A 1107 -33.48 40.39 12.41
N ASP A 1108 -33.21 39.12 12.70
CA ASP A 1108 -33.83 38.37 13.80
C ASP A 1108 -33.37 38.92 15.17
N GLY A 1109 -32.06 39.07 15.34
CA GLY A 1109 -31.43 39.63 16.54
C GLY A 1109 -31.35 38.68 17.73
N GLU A 1110 -31.91 37.47 17.65
CA GLU A 1110 -31.86 36.41 18.67
C GLU A 1110 -31.05 35.20 18.18
N THR A 1111 -30.17 35.43 17.19
CA THR A 1111 -29.40 34.37 16.54
C THR A 1111 -27.91 34.56 16.81
N LEU A 1112 -27.28 33.51 17.32
CA LEU A 1112 -25.82 33.41 17.46
C LEU A 1112 -25.26 32.71 16.22
N VAL A 1113 -24.36 33.38 15.49
CA VAL A 1113 -23.64 32.82 14.35
C VAL A 1113 -22.20 32.59 14.76
N ILE A 1114 -21.70 31.37 14.53
CA ILE A 1114 -20.31 30.98 14.77
C ILE A 1114 -19.73 30.47 13.46
N VAL A 1115 -18.63 31.07 13.00
CA VAL A 1115 -17.87 30.59 11.83
C VAL A 1115 -16.51 30.08 12.31
N THR A 1116 -16.17 28.84 11.97
CA THR A 1116 -14.87 28.25 12.32
C THR A 1116 -14.45 27.19 11.30
N ALA A 1117 -13.43 26.41 11.64
CA ALA A 1117 -13.00 25.24 10.89
C ALA A 1117 -12.73 24.09 11.88
N ASP A 1118 -12.79 22.87 11.38
CA ASP A 1118 -12.34 21.67 12.09
C ASP A 1118 -10.81 21.52 12.09
N HIS A 1119 -10.14 21.93 11.01
CA HIS A 1119 -8.69 22.08 10.85
C HIS A 1119 -8.31 23.04 9.72
N ALA A 1120 -7.01 23.30 9.57
CA ALA A 1120 -6.44 23.98 8.41
C ALA A 1120 -5.66 23.00 7.54
N THR A 1121 -5.66 23.24 6.23
CA THR A 1121 -5.13 22.28 5.25
C THR A 1121 -4.09 22.88 4.31
N GLY A 1122 -3.15 22.06 3.85
CA GLY A 1122 -2.17 22.41 2.81
C GLY A 1122 -0.96 23.21 3.29
N GLY A 1123 -0.96 23.70 4.53
CA GLY A 1123 0.11 24.55 5.06
C GLY A 1123 0.38 25.75 4.14
N LEU A 1124 -0.71 26.37 3.68
CA LEU A 1124 -0.74 27.48 2.75
C LEU A 1124 0.03 28.68 3.33
N THR A 1125 0.82 29.34 2.50
CA THR A 1125 1.56 30.55 2.86
C THR A 1125 1.31 31.61 1.79
N LEU A 1126 0.82 32.79 2.19
CA LEU A 1126 0.74 33.96 1.32
C LEU A 1126 2.12 34.61 1.17
N LEU A 1127 2.74 34.44 0.00
CA LEU A 1127 4.11 34.90 -0.29
C LEU A 1127 4.16 36.33 -0.86
N GLY A 1128 3.08 36.81 -1.48
CA GLY A 1128 3.01 38.13 -2.11
C GLY A 1128 1.68 38.36 -2.80
N GLY A 1129 1.54 39.44 -3.56
CA GLY A 1129 0.30 39.78 -4.25
C GLY A 1129 0.11 41.29 -4.44
N SER A 1130 -1.08 41.67 -4.88
CA SER A 1130 -1.52 43.07 -5.04
C SER A 1130 -2.97 43.20 -4.62
N LEU A 1131 -3.22 43.96 -3.55
CA LEU A 1131 -4.56 44.25 -3.05
C LEU A 1131 -5.42 45.00 -4.08
N GLU A 1132 -4.84 45.99 -4.76
CA GLU A 1132 -5.52 46.75 -5.82
C GLU A 1132 -5.98 45.84 -6.96
N LYS A 1133 -5.14 44.87 -7.34
CA LYS A 1133 -5.43 43.90 -8.42
C LYS A 1133 -6.17 42.65 -7.94
N GLY A 1134 -6.30 42.42 -6.65
CA GLY A 1134 -6.92 41.20 -6.12
C GLY A 1134 -6.09 39.97 -6.48
N GLU A 1135 -4.77 40.16 -6.57
CA GLU A 1135 -3.79 39.13 -6.93
C GLU A 1135 -3.13 38.61 -5.66
N ILE A 1136 -3.03 37.30 -5.54
CA ILE A 1136 -2.26 36.62 -4.51
C ILE A 1136 -1.20 35.73 -5.15
N LYS A 1137 -0.07 35.61 -4.46
CA LYS A 1137 0.97 34.62 -4.73
C LYS A 1137 1.16 33.80 -3.47
N VAL A 1138 1.05 32.48 -3.59
CA VAL A 1138 1.04 31.55 -2.47
C VAL A 1138 2.06 30.41 -2.64
N ASN A 1139 2.25 29.63 -1.58
CA ASN A 1139 2.91 28.33 -1.63
C ASN A 1139 2.28 27.39 -0.60
N PHE A 1140 2.15 26.12 -0.93
CA PHE A 1140 1.66 25.09 -0.01
C PHE A 1140 2.85 24.28 0.52
N SER A 1141 2.96 24.12 1.83
CA SER A 1141 4.06 23.35 2.46
C SER A 1141 3.75 21.87 2.64
N THR A 1142 2.49 21.47 2.52
CA THR A 1142 2.03 20.08 2.62
C THR A 1142 0.80 19.89 1.72
N SER A 1143 0.38 18.65 1.49
CA SER A 1143 -0.94 18.31 0.93
C SER A 1143 -1.84 17.68 1.99
N GLY A 1144 -1.43 17.68 3.26
CA GLY A 1144 -2.24 17.20 4.40
C GLY A 1144 -2.71 18.34 5.28
N HIS A 1145 -3.45 18.01 6.34
CA HIS A 1145 -3.78 18.99 7.37
C HIS A 1145 -2.51 19.46 8.08
N ASN A 1146 -2.61 20.60 8.74
CA ASN A 1146 -1.52 21.17 9.52
C ASN A 1146 -2.00 21.57 10.92
N GLY A 1147 -1.06 21.66 11.86
CA GLY A 1147 -1.37 21.82 13.29
C GLY A 1147 -1.54 23.28 13.74
N ILE A 1148 -1.81 24.21 12.84
CA ILE A 1148 -2.04 25.61 13.21
C ILE A 1148 -3.41 25.75 13.90
N MET A 1149 -3.55 26.80 14.70
CA MET A 1149 -4.86 27.15 15.25
C MET A 1149 -5.75 27.76 14.19
N VAL A 1150 -7.02 27.40 14.19
CA VAL A 1150 -8.04 27.93 13.28
C VAL A 1150 -8.86 29.03 13.97
N PRO A 1151 -9.38 30.02 13.24
CA PRO A 1151 -10.16 31.09 13.85
C PRO A 1151 -11.57 30.65 14.23
N VAL A 1152 -12.13 31.33 15.24
CA VAL A 1152 -13.53 31.23 15.65
C VAL A 1152 -14.11 32.63 15.59
N TYR A 1153 -14.95 32.92 14.61
CA TYR A 1153 -15.67 34.18 14.50
C TYR A 1153 -17.06 34.03 15.13
N ALA A 1154 -17.48 35.00 15.94
CA ALA A 1154 -18.81 34.98 16.56
C ALA A 1154 -19.55 36.31 16.40
N PHE A 1155 -20.84 36.22 16.07
CA PHE A 1155 -21.72 37.37 15.82
C PHE A 1155 -23.09 37.15 16.45
N GLY A 1156 -23.62 38.18 17.10
CA GLY A 1156 -24.94 38.16 17.74
C GLY A 1156 -24.85 38.02 19.26
N PRO A 1157 -25.97 37.74 19.95
CA PRO A 1157 -25.95 37.63 21.40
C PRO A 1157 -25.03 36.50 21.87
N HIS A 1158 -24.27 36.73 22.95
CA HIS A 1158 -23.24 35.82 23.47
C HIS A 1158 -22.01 35.64 22.57
N SER A 1159 -21.80 36.49 21.55
CA SER A 1159 -20.60 36.42 20.71
C SER A 1159 -19.30 36.56 21.52
N GLU A 1160 -19.32 37.36 22.60
CA GLU A 1160 -18.17 37.59 23.48
C GLU A 1160 -17.65 36.32 24.17
N ASP A 1161 -18.52 35.31 24.33
CA ASP A 1161 -18.19 34.02 24.94
C ASP A 1161 -17.21 33.22 24.08
N PHE A 1162 -16.95 33.60 22.82
CA PHE A 1162 -16.06 32.91 21.88
C PHE A 1162 -14.74 33.65 21.60
N SER A 1163 -14.40 34.64 22.44
CA SER A 1163 -13.10 35.32 22.38
C SER A 1163 -11.95 34.50 22.99
N GLY A 1164 -10.72 34.83 22.61
CA GLY A 1164 -9.50 34.24 23.17
C GLY A 1164 -9.08 32.92 22.51
N THR A 1165 -8.12 32.21 23.14
CA THR A 1165 -7.65 30.90 22.67
C THR A 1165 -8.37 29.78 23.44
N MET A 1166 -8.88 28.78 22.72
CA MET A 1166 -9.65 27.66 23.29
C MET A 1166 -9.34 26.33 22.61
N GLU A 1167 -9.78 25.23 23.21
CA GLU A 1167 -9.87 23.94 22.51
C GLU A 1167 -11.08 23.92 21.57
N ASN A 1168 -11.00 23.23 20.42
CA ASN A 1168 -12.15 23.12 19.50
C ASN A 1168 -13.39 22.50 20.16
N ALA A 1169 -13.19 21.56 21.08
CA ALA A 1169 -14.25 20.99 21.91
C ALA A 1169 -14.98 22.03 22.81
N GLU A 1170 -14.32 23.12 23.20
CA GLU A 1170 -14.97 24.16 24.01
C GLU A 1170 -16.03 24.93 23.24
N VAL A 1171 -15.89 25.08 21.92
CA VAL A 1171 -16.89 25.75 21.07
C VAL A 1171 -18.26 25.09 21.29
N ALA A 1172 -18.29 23.76 21.20
CA ALA A 1172 -19.51 23.00 21.39
C ALA A 1172 -20.07 23.15 22.81
N ASN A 1173 -19.20 23.05 23.82
CA ASN A 1173 -19.59 23.14 25.22
C ASN A 1173 -20.16 24.52 25.58
N ARG A 1174 -19.61 25.60 24.99
CA ARG A 1174 -20.12 26.97 25.14
C ARG A 1174 -21.50 27.12 24.51
N ILE A 1175 -21.70 26.60 23.29
CA ILE A 1175 -23.03 26.57 22.64
C ILE A 1175 -24.06 25.82 23.50
N LYS A 1176 -23.73 24.60 23.97
CA LYS A 1176 -24.62 23.81 24.84
C LYS A 1176 -24.98 24.54 26.14
N ALA A 1177 -24.08 25.36 26.67
CA ALA A 1177 -24.32 26.15 27.87
C ALA A 1177 -25.28 27.33 27.65
N ILE A 1178 -25.40 27.82 26.41
CA ILE A 1178 -26.27 28.93 26.02
C ILE A 1178 -27.73 28.47 25.84
N PHE A 1179 -27.97 27.23 25.39
CA PHE A 1179 -29.32 26.64 25.23
C PHE A 1179 -30.08 26.33 26.55
N LYS A 1180 -29.73 26.98 27.67
CA LYS A 1180 -30.32 26.75 28.99
C LYS A 1180 -31.71 27.36 29.19
#